data_AF-A0A6G0WLC2-F1
#
_entry.id   AF-A0A6G0WLC2-F1
#
_cell.length_a   1.000
_cell.length_b   1.000
_cell.length_c   1.000
_cell.angle_alpha   90.00
_cell.angle_beta   90.00
_cell.angle_gamma   90.00
#
_symmetry.space_group_name_H-M   'P 1'
#
loop_
_entity.id
_entity.type
_entity.pdbx_description
1 polymer ?
#
loop_
_entity_poly.entity_id
_entity_poly.type
_entity_poly.pdbx_seq_one_letter_code
_entity_poly.pdbx_strand_id
1 'polypeptide(L)'
;MNGHKTVIEASLPSAFNSIFGWILIGPTPNMNAESHHALPVSLTVSIEEQMHRFWDIDEPEIAPDTFTEEGRCECIFRNECVRLPDGRFSVPLPFRAPVSSKTFSGSRSMAIRRFESLERKLLANPPLQSLYRDFMDDYLALGHMSVASTPGEYFVPHNAVYKADDGDAKIRVVFDASARSAAGPSLNNCLLPGKKLQQDIIDVLTRFRIHPYAFTADICKMYRQIQVLPEYRKYQHILWRSSPHDQLVEYQLNTVTYAVMCAPFLAIRALQSIAETDCVDSDHVRDALRYQTYVDDICVGSDSVADALEFQSALQSILAKSGLELKKWSSNTPGILLSVPVADRVCTPLPFDDSDDGGIKVLGLQWNPDDDFFSCSLCSQPSPIFTKRGVLSTVARIFDLLGLFGLTWDDPLPHDVHADWSSFLADLPSLSTIRVPLHFSTFGQSSCYLIGFCNASQLGYAAVVYVLATNSSDDQLAVFIGSKTKLASLKSLTIPRLELNAALLLARWLGRIKRVLDPYLKIVGTYAWLDRFNDSLFMVNGSKIVDFVDCQWNHIESANNPSDCPAIAILRANPSTWTNLVAPMPLCSLPEVLPVSLTTRNDPHDCNEEWFNRFSSYDRMIRVTTILHRLINRCRRCVLEPLPTKCLSLVEVGCATRSIIRESQHIHFPDLLRELSTGTRVSSKPLARLAPFVDDVVIIRVGDRLRHSTLSYECIS
;
A
#
# COMPACT_ATOMS: atom_id res chain seq x y z
N MET A 1 -35.15 -18.86 -17.95
CA MET A 1 -35.54 -19.20 -19.33
C MET A 1 -36.95 -18.70 -19.54
N ASN A 2 -37.22 -17.98 -20.63
CA ASN A 2 -38.51 -17.38 -20.99
C ASN A 2 -39.42 -18.34 -21.78
N GLY A 3 -39.07 -19.63 -21.82
CA GLY A 3 -39.95 -20.71 -22.31
C GLY A 3 -40.14 -20.80 -23.83
N HIS A 4 -39.61 -19.86 -24.61
CA HIS A 4 -39.75 -19.85 -26.06
C HIS A 4 -38.83 -20.89 -26.71
N LYS A 5 -39.43 -21.97 -27.24
CA LYS A 5 -38.76 -23.07 -27.94
C LYS A 5 -39.03 -22.97 -29.45
N THR A 6 -37.97 -22.99 -30.25
CA THR A 6 -38.06 -23.02 -31.71
C THR A 6 -37.49 -24.35 -32.21
N VAL A 7 -38.31 -25.14 -32.92
CA VAL A 7 -37.92 -26.43 -33.50
C VAL A 7 -37.94 -26.28 -35.01
N ILE A 8 -36.80 -26.48 -35.66
CA ILE A 8 -36.66 -26.36 -37.12
C ILE A 8 -37.05 -27.67 -37.80
N GLU A 9 -36.62 -28.81 -37.25
CA GLU A 9 -36.95 -30.16 -37.76
C GLU A 9 -36.87 -31.18 -36.61
N ALA A 10 -37.71 -32.23 -36.63
CA ALA A 10 -37.84 -33.18 -35.51
C ALA A 10 -36.59 -34.03 -35.23
N SER A 11 -35.68 -34.14 -36.20
CA SER A 11 -34.41 -34.86 -36.14
C SER A 11 -33.23 -34.01 -35.68
N LEU A 12 -33.43 -32.70 -35.43
CA LEU A 12 -32.38 -31.75 -35.09
C LEU A 12 -32.56 -31.15 -33.67
N PRO A 13 -31.49 -30.65 -33.04
CA PRO A 13 -31.59 -30.01 -31.72
C PRO A 13 -32.47 -28.75 -31.75
N SER A 14 -33.29 -28.60 -30.70
CA SER A 14 -34.22 -27.49 -30.54
C SER A 14 -33.54 -26.27 -29.91
N ALA A 15 -33.89 -25.06 -30.34
CA ALA A 15 -33.36 -23.82 -29.78
C ALA A 15 -34.28 -23.26 -28.68
N PHE A 16 -33.70 -22.91 -27.54
CA PHE A 16 -34.36 -22.32 -26.38
C PHE A 16 -33.81 -20.94 -26.11
N ASN A 17 -34.69 -19.95 -26.00
CA ASN A 17 -34.28 -18.58 -25.67
C ASN A 17 -33.90 -18.46 -24.18
N SER A 18 -32.83 -17.74 -23.87
CA SER A 18 -32.40 -17.41 -22.52
C SER A 18 -31.89 -15.97 -22.42
N ILE A 19 -31.78 -15.45 -21.20
CA ILE A 19 -31.22 -14.10 -20.94
C ILE A 19 -29.75 -13.95 -21.37
N PHE A 20 -29.07 -15.05 -21.69
CA PHE A 20 -27.70 -15.08 -22.19
C PHE A 20 -27.60 -15.44 -23.68
N GLY A 21 -28.73 -15.47 -24.41
CA GLY A 21 -28.80 -15.87 -25.83
C GLY A 21 -29.53 -17.21 -26.06
N TRP A 22 -29.44 -17.75 -27.27
CA TRP A 22 -30.09 -19.00 -27.67
C TRP A 22 -29.27 -20.24 -27.29
N ILE A 23 -29.93 -21.24 -26.72
CA ILE A 23 -29.34 -22.51 -26.26
C ILE A 23 -29.93 -23.65 -27.08
N LEU A 24 -29.10 -24.47 -27.73
CA LEU A 24 -29.53 -25.62 -28.55
C LEU A 24 -29.49 -26.92 -27.74
N ILE A 25 -30.58 -27.69 -27.74
CA ILE A 25 -30.73 -28.94 -26.97
C ILE A 25 -31.38 -30.02 -27.85
N GLY A 26 -30.68 -31.14 -28.07
CA GLY A 26 -31.21 -32.33 -28.73
C GLY A 26 -30.12 -33.23 -29.32
N PRO A 27 -30.50 -34.36 -29.94
CA PRO A 27 -29.57 -35.35 -30.45
C PRO A 27 -28.77 -34.79 -31.64
N THR A 28 -27.45 -34.96 -31.60
CA THR A 28 -26.54 -34.64 -32.70
C THR A 28 -25.99 -35.93 -33.31
N PRO A 29 -25.86 -36.06 -34.64
CA PRO A 29 -25.19 -37.21 -35.24
C PRO A 29 -23.73 -37.24 -34.77
N ASN A 30 -23.26 -38.42 -34.33
CA ASN A 30 -21.90 -38.64 -33.84
C ASN A 30 -20.89 -38.30 -34.94
N MET A 31 -20.35 -37.09 -34.89
CA MET A 31 -19.13 -36.70 -35.56
C MET A 31 -18.05 -36.64 -34.50
N ASN A 32 -16.94 -37.36 -34.71
CA ASN A 32 -15.75 -37.30 -33.87
C ASN A 32 -15.24 -35.85 -33.85
N ALA A 33 -15.65 -35.08 -32.84
CA ALA A 33 -15.18 -33.74 -32.59
C ALA A 33 -14.37 -33.75 -31.29
N GLU A 34 -13.15 -33.22 -31.37
CA GLU A 34 -12.28 -32.98 -30.22
C GLU A 34 -13.05 -32.19 -29.14
N SER A 35 -12.98 -32.68 -27.90
CA SER A 35 -13.65 -32.09 -26.75
C SER A 35 -13.06 -30.72 -26.42
N HIS A 36 -13.62 -29.66 -26.98
CA HIS A 36 -13.33 -28.30 -26.51
C HIS A 36 -14.08 -28.05 -25.20
N HIS A 37 -13.36 -28.21 -24.09
CA HIS A 37 -13.81 -27.82 -22.76
C HIS A 37 -13.80 -26.29 -22.64
N ALA A 38 -14.98 -25.66 -22.57
CA ALA A 38 -15.11 -24.27 -22.17
C ALA A 38 -15.22 -24.20 -20.63
N LEU A 39 -14.16 -23.74 -19.96
CA LEU A 39 -14.22 -23.34 -18.55
C LEU A 39 -14.75 -21.90 -18.47
N PRO A 40 -15.81 -21.63 -17.67
CA PRO A 40 -16.18 -20.25 -17.36
C PRO A 40 -15.09 -19.64 -16.47
N VAL A 41 -14.34 -18.69 -17.02
CA VAL A 41 -13.44 -17.81 -16.25
C VAL A 41 -14.28 -16.66 -15.72
N SER A 42 -14.45 -16.58 -14.41
CA SER A 42 -15.01 -15.37 -13.78
C SER A 42 -13.96 -14.26 -13.86
N LEU A 43 -14.23 -13.20 -14.62
CA LEU A 43 -13.39 -12.00 -14.70
C LEU A 43 -13.62 -11.03 -13.52
N THR A 44 -14.37 -11.44 -12.50
CA THR A 44 -14.44 -10.71 -11.23
C THR A 44 -13.14 -10.96 -10.47
N VAL A 45 -12.18 -10.06 -10.64
CA VAL A 45 -11.02 -9.97 -9.76
C VAL A 45 -11.56 -9.81 -8.34
N SER A 46 -11.25 -10.74 -7.44
CA SER A 46 -11.74 -10.67 -6.08
C SER A 46 -11.13 -9.45 -5.37
N ILE A 47 -11.84 -8.85 -4.41
CA ILE A 47 -11.30 -7.73 -3.62
C ILE A 47 -9.98 -8.15 -2.96
N GLU A 48 -9.84 -9.42 -2.58
CA GLU A 48 -8.60 -9.96 -2.04
C GLU A 48 -7.46 -9.90 -3.06
N GLU A 49 -7.71 -10.17 -4.34
CA GLU A 49 -6.69 -10.07 -5.39
C GLU A 49 -6.40 -8.61 -5.77
N GLN A 50 -7.38 -7.71 -5.65
CA GLN A 50 -7.14 -6.27 -5.75
C GLN A 50 -6.34 -5.72 -4.57
N MET A 51 -6.59 -6.17 -3.34
CA MET A 51 -5.77 -5.86 -2.16
C MET A 51 -4.39 -6.50 -2.26
N HIS A 52 -4.28 -7.73 -2.72
CA HIS A 52 -3.01 -8.40 -2.94
C HIS A 52 -2.20 -7.66 -4.01
N ARG A 53 -2.81 -7.27 -5.13
CA ARG A 53 -2.18 -6.41 -6.14
C ARG A 53 -1.84 -5.02 -5.61
N PHE A 54 -2.70 -4.42 -4.78
CA PHE A 54 -2.43 -3.14 -4.12
C PHE A 54 -1.19 -3.23 -3.21
N TRP A 55 -0.98 -4.38 -2.56
CA TRP A 55 0.18 -4.67 -1.70
C TRP A 55 1.39 -5.27 -2.43
N ASP A 56 1.21 -5.82 -3.63
CA ASP A 56 2.24 -6.38 -4.52
C ASP A 56 2.90 -5.32 -5.41
N ILE A 57 2.40 -4.08 -5.43
CA ILE A 57 2.99 -2.99 -6.25
C ILE A 57 4.45 -2.66 -5.84
N ASP A 58 4.97 -3.21 -4.74
CA ASP A 58 6.37 -3.12 -4.37
C ASP A 58 7.25 -4.18 -5.07
N GLU A 59 7.44 -4.08 -6.39
CA GLU A 59 8.54 -4.67 -7.22
C GLU A 59 8.13 -5.75 -8.26
N PRO A 60 7.90 -5.36 -9.53
CA PRO A 60 8.19 -6.25 -10.65
C PRO A 60 9.72 -6.27 -10.94
N GLU A 61 10.24 -7.44 -11.32
CA GLU A 61 11.62 -7.59 -11.81
C GLU A 61 11.87 -6.70 -13.04
N ILE A 62 13.04 -6.05 -13.08
CA ILE A 62 13.42 -5.08 -14.11
C ILE A 62 13.74 -5.83 -15.41
N ALA A 63 12.90 -5.65 -16.43
CA ALA A 63 13.23 -6.02 -17.80
C ALA A 63 14.43 -5.19 -18.29
N PRO A 64 15.33 -5.75 -19.13
CA PRO A 64 16.53 -5.04 -19.60
C PRO A 64 16.21 -3.70 -20.29
N ASP A 65 16.89 -2.62 -19.89
CA ASP A 65 16.63 -1.24 -20.30
C ASP A 65 16.60 -1.03 -21.83
N THR A 66 17.27 -1.87 -22.62
CA THR A 66 17.39 -1.70 -24.08
C THR A 66 16.15 -2.14 -24.88
N PHE A 67 15.22 -2.89 -24.29
CA PHE A 67 14.03 -3.42 -24.98
C PHE A 67 12.70 -2.84 -24.49
N THR A 68 12.74 -1.91 -23.53
CA THR A 68 11.55 -1.34 -22.88
C THR A 68 11.12 -0.01 -23.51
N GLU A 69 9.85 0.38 -23.29
CA GLU A 69 9.37 1.74 -23.60
C GLU A 69 10.26 2.82 -22.95
N GLU A 70 10.87 2.51 -21.80
CA GLU A 70 11.76 3.39 -21.06
C GLU A 70 13.07 3.68 -21.81
N GLY A 71 13.75 2.65 -22.33
CA GLY A 71 14.98 2.83 -23.10
C GLY A 71 14.79 3.63 -24.39
N ARG A 72 13.63 3.46 -25.04
CA ARG A 72 13.25 4.27 -26.22
C ARG A 72 13.08 5.74 -25.86
N CYS A 73 12.44 6.04 -24.73
CA CYS A 73 12.25 7.41 -24.25
C CYS A 73 13.60 8.08 -23.94
N GLU A 74 14.50 7.38 -23.26
CA GLU A 74 15.86 7.86 -22.97
C GLU A 74 16.66 8.12 -24.25
N CYS A 75 16.56 7.23 -25.25
CA CYS A 75 17.24 7.40 -26.53
C CYS A 75 16.75 8.66 -27.27
N ILE A 76 15.43 8.88 -27.33
CA ILE A 76 14.85 10.09 -27.93
C ILE A 76 15.34 11.34 -27.20
N PHE A 77 15.30 11.34 -25.86
CA PHE A 77 15.79 12.46 -25.07
C PHE A 77 17.26 12.77 -25.36
N ARG A 78 18.15 11.77 -25.31
CA ARG A 78 19.59 11.99 -25.54
C ARG A 78 19.91 12.48 -26.95
N ASN A 79 19.18 12.01 -27.96
CA ASN A 79 19.45 12.35 -29.35
C ASN A 79 18.93 13.74 -29.72
N GLU A 80 17.81 14.17 -29.16
CA GLU A 80 17.13 15.40 -29.59
C GLU A 80 17.20 16.54 -28.57
N CYS A 81 17.49 16.28 -27.30
CA CYS A 81 17.58 17.33 -26.30
C CYS A 81 18.72 18.31 -26.62
N VAL A 82 18.41 19.61 -26.60
CA VAL A 82 19.37 20.68 -26.91
C VAL A 82 19.47 21.66 -25.75
N ARG A 83 20.68 22.17 -25.50
CA ARG A 83 20.93 23.31 -24.62
C ARG A 83 20.82 24.61 -25.42
N LEU A 84 19.94 25.51 -25.00
CA LEU A 84 19.71 26.81 -25.64
C LEU A 84 20.82 27.82 -25.26
N PRO A 85 21.00 28.91 -26.04
CA PRO A 85 22.01 29.93 -25.75
C PRO A 85 21.82 30.66 -24.42
N ASP A 86 20.59 30.73 -23.91
CA ASP A 86 20.26 31.28 -22.59
C ASP A 86 20.53 30.28 -21.44
N GLY A 87 21.06 29.11 -21.78
CA GLY A 87 21.35 28.03 -20.84
C GLY A 87 20.14 27.13 -20.55
N ARG A 88 18.92 27.39 -21.02
CA ARG A 88 17.79 26.50 -20.75
C ARG A 88 17.85 25.22 -21.58
N PHE A 89 17.17 24.18 -21.13
CA PHE A 89 17.00 22.96 -21.93
C PHE A 89 15.78 23.08 -22.84
N SER A 90 15.90 22.55 -24.06
CA SER A 90 14.81 22.33 -24.99
C SER A 90 14.68 20.84 -25.30
N VAL A 91 13.56 20.24 -24.91
CA VAL A 91 13.38 18.78 -24.91
C VAL A 91 12.34 18.32 -25.95
N PRO A 92 12.44 17.08 -26.45
CA PRO A 92 11.46 16.51 -27.38
C PRO A 92 10.18 16.03 -26.67
N LEU A 93 9.13 15.77 -27.46
CA LEU A 93 8.00 14.95 -27.01
C LEU A 93 8.21 13.49 -27.48
N PRO A 94 8.47 12.53 -26.57
CA PRO A 94 8.86 11.17 -26.93
C PRO A 94 7.65 10.36 -27.42
N PHE A 95 7.33 10.45 -28.70
CA PHE A 95 6.22 9.70 -29.29
C PHE A 95 6.52 8.20 -29.40
N ARG A 96 5.53 7.37 -29.08
CA ARG A 96 5.57 5.90 -29.24
C ARG A 96 5.74 5.48 -30.69
N ALA A 97 5.15 6.23 -31.61
CA ALA A 97 5.22 6.03 -33.05
C ALA A 97 5.08 7.39 -33.75
N PRO A 98 5.58 7.53 -34.99
CA PRO A 98 5.38 8.73 -35.77
C PRO A 98 3.90 9.10 -35.87
N VAL A 99 3.56 10.33 -35.52
CA VAL A 99 2.20 10.87 -35.59
C VAL A 99 1.99 11.64 -36.90
N SER A 100 0.76 11.62 -37.39
CA SER A 100 0.34 12.36 -38.59
C SER A 100 -0.70 13.39 -38.23
N SER A 101 -0.95 14.35 -39.13
CA SER A 101 -1.98 15.38 -38.93
C SER A 101 -3.41 14.82 -38.75
N LYS A 102 -3.65 13.55 -39.12
CA LYS A 102 -4.93 12.86 -38.92
C LYS A 102 -5.04 12.14 -37.57
N THR A 103 -3.92 11.92 -36.87
CA THR A 103 -3.89 11.14 -35.63
C THR A 103 -4.81 11.74 -34.56
N PHE A 104 -4.85 13.07 -34.45
CA PHE A 104 -5.58 13.78 -33.41
C PHE A 104 -6.89 14.42 -33.91
N SER A 105 -7.53 13.79 -34.89
CA SER A 105 -8.75 14.34 -35.49
C SER A 105 -9.84 14.64 -34.44
N GLY A 106 -10.48 15.80 -34.57
CA GLY A 106 -11.51 16.26 -33.63
C GLY A 106 -11.00 16.82 -32.28
N SER A 107 -9.69 16.87 -32.04
CA SER A 107 -9.11 17.48 -30.83
C SER A 107 -9.52 18.96 -30.68
N ARG A 108 -9.45 19.73 -31.77
CA ARG A 108 -9.86 21.14 -31.80
C ARG A 108 -11.32 21.33 -31.40
N SER A 109 -12.25 20.58 -32.01
CA SER A 109 -13.68 20.69 -31.70
C SER A 109 -13.99 20.29 -30.25
N MET A 110 -13.26 19.32 -29.70
CA MET A 110 -13.33 18.97 -28.29
C MET A 110 -12.85 20.11 -27.39
N ALA A 111 -11.69 20.70 -27.70
CA ALA A 111 -11.12 21.81 -26.93
C ALA A 111 -12.04 23.05 -26.94
N ILE A 112 -12.66 23.37 -28.07
CA ILE A 112 -13.65 24.46 -28.18
C ILE A 112 -14.81 24.22 -27.20
N ARG A 113 -15.45 23.05 -27.23
CA ARG A 113 -16.57 22.74 -26.33
C ARG A 113 -16.18 22.81 -24.85
N ARG A 114 -14.96 22.37 -24.52
CA ARG A 114 -14.42 22.45 -23.15
C ARG A 114 -14.17 23.90 -22.75
N PHE A 115 -13.61 24.70 -23.64
CA PHE A 115 -13.39 26.13 -23.44
C PHE A 115 -14.70 26.89 -23.25
N GLU A 116 -15.72 26.68 -24.08
CA GLU A 116 -17.03 27.32 -23.94
C GLU A 116 -17.70 26.98 -22.59
N SER A 117 -17.49 25.76 -22.09
CA SER A 117 -17.94 25.37 -20.76
C SER A 117 -17.15 26.05 -19.64
N LEU A 118 -15.84 26.21 -19.81
CA LEU A 118 -14.99 26.97 -18.90
C LEU A 118 -15.42 28.44 -18.89
N GLU A 119 -15.62 29.06 -20.06
CA GLU A 119 -16.04 30.45 -20.19
C GLU A 119 -17.36 30.72 -19.46
N ARG A 120 -18.36 29.85 -19.61
CA ARG A 120 -19.61 29.94 -18.83
C ARG A 120 -19.36 29.88 -17.31
N LYS A 121 -18.42 29.05 -16.86
CA LYS A 121 -18.03 28.96 -15.44
C LYS A 121 -17.32 30.22 -14.96
N LEU A 122 -16.44 30.79 -15.78
CA LEU A 122 -15.73 32.04 -15.45
C LEU A 122 -16.71 33.22 -15.39
N LEU A 123 -17.64 33.33 -16.33
CA LEU A 123 -18.68 34.38 -16.32
C LEU A 123 -19.60 34.28 -15.09
N ALA A 124 -19.87 33.07 -14.60
CA ALA A 124 -20.66 32.85 -13.39
C ALA A 124 -19.89 33.18 -12.09
N ASN A 125 -18.56 33.29 -12.14
CA ASN A 125 -17.71 33.51 -10.96
C ASN A 125 -16.63 34.58 -11.26
N PRO A 126 -16.92 35.88 -11.04
CA PRO A 126 -16.00 36.97 -11.35
C PRO A 126 -14.63 36.90 -10.63
N PRO A 127 -14.53 36.51 -9.33
CA PRO A 127 -13.23 36.27 -8.69
C PRO A 127 -12.38 35.23 -9.41
N LEU A 128 -12.98 34.09 -9.78
CA LEU A 128 -12.29 33.04 -10.54
C LEU A 128 -11.87 33.54 -11.92
N GLN A 129 -12.70 34.35 -12.59
CA GLN A 129 -12.36 34.93 -13.89
C GLN A 129 -11.13 35.84 -13.84
N SER A 130 -11.03 36.71 -12.84
CA SER A 130 -9.88 37.61 -12.67
C SER A 130 -8.59 36.80 -12.50
N LEU A 131 -8.58 35.86 -11.55
CA LEU A 131 -7.44 35.01 -11.28
C LEU A 131 -7.03 34.18 -12.51
N TYR A 132 -8.01 33.71 -13.30
CA TYR A 132 -7.74 32.96 -14.51
C TYR A 132 -7.08 33.84 -15.58
N ARG A 133 -7.55 35.08 -15.74
CA ARG A 133 -6.95 36.05 -16.66
C ARG A 133 -5.51 36.37 -16.26
N ASP A 134 -5.29 36.68 -14.99
CA ASP A 134 -3.96 36.98 -14.45
C ASP A 134 -3.00 35.81 -14.70
N PHE A 135 -3.45 34.57 -14.48
CA PHE A 135 -2.65 33.38 -14.80
C PHE A 135 -2.27 33.28 -16.29
N MET A 136 -3.21 33.54 -17.20
CA MET A 136 -2.96 33.45 -18.64
C MET A 136 -2.03 34.58 -19.08
N ASP A 137 -2.23 35.80 -18.58
CA ASP A 137 -1.37 36.94 -18.89
C ASP A 137 0.06 36.71 -18.37
N ASP A 138 0.22 36.18 -17.16
CA ASP A 138 1.51 35.75 -16.61
C ASP A 138 2.18 34.65 -17.45
N TYR A 139 1.40 33.69 -17.96
CA TYR A 139 1.91 32.63 -18.83
C TYR A 139 2.47 33.17 -20.13
N LEU A 140 1.80 34.16 -20.71
CA LEU A 140 2.21 34.85 -21.94
C LEU A 140 3.43 35.75 -21.68
N ALA A 141 3.39 36.56 -20.63
CA ALA A 141 4.45 37.51 -20.27
C ALA A 141 5.79 36.80 -19.98
N LEU A 142 5.73 35.63 -19.34
CA LEU A 142 6.91 34.81 -19.05
C LEU A 142 7.37 33.95 -20.25
N GLY A 143 6.70 34.05 -21.41
CA GLY A 143 7.05 33.31 -22.62
C GLY A 143 6.76 31.80 -22.58
N HIS A 144 6.04 31.32 -21.56
CA HIS A 144 5.67 29.90 -21.46
C HIS A 144 4.57 29.50 -22.46
N MET A 145 3.86 30.48 -23.00
CA MET A 145 3.03 30.33 -24.17
C MET A 145 3.23 31.50 -25.12
N SER A 146 2.85 31.31 -26.37
CA SER A 146 2.82 32.37 -27.39
C SER A 146 1.63 32.17 -28.31
N VAL A 147 1.19 33.23 -28.99
CA VAL A 147 0.17 33.10 -30.05
C VAL A 147 0.72 32.12 -31.09
N ALA A 148 -0.10 31.16 -31.49
CA ALA A 148 0.31 30.11 -32.42
C ALA A 148 0.58 30.72 -33.81
N SER A 149 1.77 30.44 -34.37
CA SER A 149 2.13 30.86 -35.73
C SER A 149 1.75 29.82 -36.78
N THR A 150 1.61 28.55 -36.36
CA THR A 150 1.23 27.43 -37.21
C THR A 150 -0.06 26.79 -36.70
N PRO A 151 -0.83 26.07 -37.55
CA PRO A 151 -1.99 25.34 -37.09
C PRO A 151 -1.62 24.22 -36.12
N GLY A 152 -2.36 24.11 -35.01
CA GLY A 152 -2.17 23.03 -34.03
C GLY A 152 -2.63 21.68 -34.54
N GLU A 153 -1.90 20.63 -34.20
CA GLU A 153 -2.29 19.24 -34.46
C GLU A 153 -3.07 18.64 -33.28
N TYR A 154 -2.71 19.00 -32.04
CA TYR A 154 -3.46 18.60 -30.85
C TYR A 154 -3.74 19.81 -29.95
N PHE A 155 -4.99 19.93 -29.53
CA PHE A 155 -5.47 20.99 -28.64
C PHE A 155 -5.73 20.41 -27.25
N VAL A 156 -4.96 20.88 -26.27
CA VAL A 156 -5.02 20.49 -24.86
C VAL A 156 -6.10 21.33 -24.18
N PRO A 157 -7.21 20.74 -23.72
CA PRO A 157 -8.18 21.45 -22.90
C PRO A 157 -7.56 21.89 -21.58
N HIS A 158 -8.06 22.96 -20.99
CA HIS A 158 -7.64 23.42 -19.67
C HIS A 158 -8.82 23.81 -18.80
N ASN A 159 -8.64 23.76 -17.48
CA ASN A 159 -9.63 24.12 -16.49
C ASN A 159 -8.95 24.61 -15.21
N ALA A 160 -9.66 25.31 -14.33
CA ALA A 160 -9.13 25.72 -13.03
C ALA A 160 -9.69 24.88 -11.88
N VAL A 161 -8.77 24.45 -11.01
CA VAL A 161 -9.06 24.05 -9.63
C VAL A 161 -9.02 25.31 -8.78
N TYR A 162 -10.16 25.68 -8.23
CA TYR A 162 -10.34 26.88 -7.43
C TYR A 162 -10.42 26.51 -5.95
N LYS A 163 -9.55 27.10 -5.13
CA LYS A 163 -9.63 27.01 -3.68
C LYS A 163 -10.00 28.38 -3.13
N ALA A 164 -11.22 28.48 -2.61
CA ALA A 164 -11.70 29.64 -1.88
C ALA A 164 -11.44 29.40 -0.40
N ASP A 165 -10.22 29.70 0.06
CA ASP A 165 -9.90 29.74 1.49
C ASP A 165 -10.12 31.17 1.99
N ASP A 166 -10.42 31.34 3.29
CA ASP A 166 -10.87 32.59 3.96
C ASP A 166 -9.84 33.75 4.01
N GLY A 167 -8.83 33.76 3.12
CA GLY A 167 -7.78 34.79 3.09
C GLY A 167 -7.34 35.23 1.69
N ASP A 168 -6.96 34.28 0.83
CA ASP A 168 -6.50 34.56 -0.54
C ASP A 168 -6.98 33.48 -1.51
N ALA A 169 -7.82 33.87 -2.46
CA ALA A 169 -8.39 32.95 -3.42
C ALA A 169 -7.32 32.54 -4.43
N LYS A 170 -6.95 31.27 -4.46
CA LYS A 170 -5.90 30.74 -5.35
C LYS A 170 -6.47 29.78 -6.37
N ILE A 171 -5.92 29.85 -7.58
CA ILE A 171 -6.24 28.91 -8.65
C ILE A 171 -5.03 28.07 -9.01
N ARG A 172 -5.30 26.84 -9.46
CA ARG A 172 -4.37 26.05 -10.25
C ARG A 172 -5.04 25.72 -11.56
N VAL A 173 -4.50 26.22 -12.67
CA VAL A 173 -4.92 25.78 -13.99
C VAL A 173 -4.36 24.37 -14.21
N VAL A 174 -5.16 23.50 -14.82
CA VAL A 174 -4.85 22.11 -15.12
C VAL A 174 -5.05 21.91 -16.61
N PHE A 175 -4.02 21.40 -17.27
CA PHE A 175 -4.05 21.03 -18.68
C PHE A 175 -4.39 19.54 -18.81
N ASP A 176 -5.40 19.19 -19.60
CA ASP A 176 -5.88 17.81 -19.74
C ASP A 176 -5.32 17.16 -21.02
N ALA A 177 -4.07 16.73 -20.98
CA ALA A 177 -3.43 15.99 -22.08
C ALA A 177 -3.95 14.53 -22.22
N SER A 178 -4.82 14.10 -21.31
CA SER A 178 -5.51 12.81 -21.34
C SER A 178 -6.88 12.89 -22.04
N ALA A 179 -7.33 14.09 -22.43
CA ALA A 179 -8.59 14.30 -23.12
C ALA A 179 -8.63 13.57 -24.47
N ARG A 180 -9.64 12.70 -24.65
CA ARG A 180 -9.85 11.93 -25.87
C ARG A 180 -10.96 12.56 -26.70
N SER A 181 -10.73 12.72 -27.99
CA SER A 181 -11.79 13.01 -28.94
C SER A 181 -12.52 11.71 -29.31
N ALA A 182 -13.72 11.82 -29.88
CA ALA A 182 -14.43 10.65 -30.41
C ALA A 182 -13.70 9.99 -31.60
N ALA A 183 -12.73 10.67 -32.20
CA ALA A 183 -12.09 10.30 -33.46
C ALA A 183 -10.57 10.05 -33.35
N GLY A 184 -10.01 10.03 -32.13
CA GLY A 184 -8.57 9.83 -31.95
C GLY A 184 -8.14 9.59 -30.50
N PRO A 185 -6.90 9.12 -30.30
CA PRO A 185 -6.28 9.00 -28.98
C PRO A 185 -6.04 10.38 -28.33
N SER A 186 -5.82 10.38 -27.02
CA SER A 186 -5.26 11.54 -26.31
C SER A 186 -3.77 11.68 -26.59
N LEU A 187 -3.19 12.86 -26.31
CA LEU A 187 -1.75 13.08 -26.42
C LEU A 187 -0.98 12.08 -25.55
N ASN A 188 -1.42 11.91 -24.29
CA ASN A 188 -0.80 10.99 -23.35
C ASN A 188 -0.79 9.53 -23.82
N ASN A 189 -1.78 9.08 -24.61
CA ASN A 189 -1.79 7.72 -25.16
C ASN A 189 -0.73 7.51 -26.25
N CYS A 190 -0.26 8.59 -26.88
CA CYS A 190 0.72 8.54 -27.95
C CYS A 190 2.17 8.75 -27.46
N LEU A 191 2.37 9.19 -26.22
CA LEU A 191 3.68 9.46 -25.64
C LEU A 191 4.20 8.28 -24.82
N LEU A 192 5.52 8.12 -24.80
CA LEU A 192 6.22 7.24 -23.88
C LEU A 192 6.32 7.93 -22.52
N PRO A 193 5.97 7.28 -21.40
CA PRO A 193 6.05 7.89 -20.08
C PRO A 193 7.50 8.19 -19.64
N GLY A 194 8.46 7.41 -20.13
CA GLY A 194 9.83 7.42 -19.65
C GLY A 194 9.99 6.66 -18.34
N LYS A 195 11.25 6.40 -17.96
CA LYS A 195 11.60 5.70 -16.72
C LYS A 195 11.19 6.54 -15.51
N LYS A 196 10.76 5.89 -14.43
CA LYS A 196 10.54 6.58 -13.15
C LYS A 196 11.90 6.97 -12.54
N LEU A 197 12.34 8.20 -12.83
CA LEU A 197 13.60 8.77 -12.32
C LEU A 197 13.47 9.42 -10.93
N GLN A 198 12.23 9.69 -10.49
CA GLN A 198 11.96 10.31 -9.21
C GLN A 198 12.43 9.41 -8.07
N GLN A 199 13.25 9.97 -7.18
CA GLN A 199 13.71 9.30 -5.99
C GLN A 199 12.54 9.02 -5.04
N ASP A 200 12.65 7.94 -4.27
CA ASP A 200 11.67 7.65 -3.24
C ASP A 200 11.77 8.70 -2.13
N ILE A 201 10.63 9.27 -1.76
CA ILE A 201 10.51 10.35 -0.78
C ILE A 201 11.13 9.98 0.57
N ILE A 202 11.05 8.71 0.97
CA ILE A 202 11.60 8.25 2.24
C ILE A 202 13.13 8.22 2.16
N ASP A 203 13.71 7.91 1.00
CA ASP A 203 15.17 7.91 0.85
C ASP A 203 15.71 9.34 0.88
N VAL A 204 15.01 10.30 0.23
CA VAL A 204 15.34 11.73 0.30
C VAL A 204 15.27 12.23 1.75
N LEU A 205 14.16 12.01 2.44
CA LEU A 205 14.00 12.40 3.84
C LEU A 205 15.01 11.72 4.76
N THR A 206 15.33 10.44 4.54
CA THR A 206 16.33 9.73 5.35
C THR A 206 17.73 10.32 5.17
N ARG A 207 18.10 10.74 3.96
CA ARG A 207 19.40 11.40 3.74
C ARG A 207 19.43 12.84 4.24
N PHE A 208 18.32 13.55 4.15
CA PHE A 208 18.20 14.91 4.68
C PHE A 208 18.50 14.98 6.20
N ARG A 209 18.24 13.90 6.92
CA ARG A 209 18.51 13.71 8.35
C ARG A 209 19.97 13.42 8.72
N ILE A 210 20.86 13.29 7.74
CA ILE A 210 22.27 12.95 7.98
C ILE A 210 23.04 14.14 8.56
N HIS A 211 22.74 15.36 8.09
CA HIS A 211 23.56 16.52 8.38
C HIS A 211 22.93 17.42 9.46
N PRO A 212 23.73 18.00 10.38
CA PRO A 212 23.23 18.88 11.43
C PRO A 212 22.81 20.27 10.90
N TYR A 213 23.44 20.77 9.84
CA TYR A 213 23.10 22.08 9.26
C TYR A 213 22.36 21.87 7.95
N ALA A 214 21.04 21.99 7.99
CA ALA A 214 20.15 21.61 6.90
C ALA A 214 19.46 22.83 6.28
N PHE A 215 19.24 22.79 4.97
CA PHE A 215 18.43 23.77 4.26
C PHE A 215 17.61 23.14 3.12
N THR A 216 16.51 23.79 2.80
CA THR A 216 15.63 23.41 1.69
C THR A 216 15.45 24.56 0.72
N ALA A 217 15.22 24.25 -0.54
CA ALA A 217 14.88 25.23 -1.58
C ALA A 217 13.93 24.61 -2.62
N ASP A 218 13.12 25.45 -3.26
CA ASP A 218 12.17 25.10 -4.32
C ASP A 218 12.67 25.63 -5.66
N ILE A 219 12.68 24.78 -6.68
CA ILE A 219 12.95 25.18 -8.06
C ILE A 219 11.70 25.87 -8.63
N CYS A 220 11.77 27.20 -8.71
CA CYS A 220 10.65 28.03 -9.08
C CYS A 220 10.09 27.65 -10.45
N LYS A 221 8.84 27.15 -10.47
CA LYS A 221 8.13 26.76 -11.69
C LYS A 221 8.93 25.75 -12.52
N MET A 222 9.61 24.78 -11.89
CA MET A 222 10.55 23.83 -12.51
C MET A 222 10.19 23.39 -13.93
N TYR A 223 9.00 22.79 -14.15
CA TYR A 223 8.56 22.32 -15.47
C TYR A 223 8.54 23.45 -16.53
N ARG A 224 8.14 24.65 -16.15
CA ARG A 224 8.04 25.82 -17.05
C ARG A 224 9.41 26.41 -17.39
N GLN A 225 10.48 26.05 -16.68
CA GLN A 225 11.82 26.50 -17.05
C GLN A 225 12.41 25.69 -18.21
N ILE A 226 11.83 24.52 -18.51
CA ILE A 226 12.28 23.61 -19.56
C ILE A 226 11.42 23.84 -20.80
N GLN A 227 12.05 24.22 -21.91
CA GLN A 227 11.40 24.45 -23.18
C GLN A 227 11.08 23.12 -23.88
N VAL A 228 10.02 23.11 -24.68
CA VAL A 228 9.73 22.05 -25.65
C VAL A 228 10.26 22.51 -27.01
N LEU A 229 10.91 21.59 -27.72
CA LEU A 229 11.43 21.84 -29.06
C LEU A 229 10.32 22.36 -30.00
N PRO A 230 10.59 23.38 -30.84
CA PRO A 230 9.57 24.04 -31.66
C PRO A 230 8.72 23.11 -32.51
N GLU A 231 9.30 22.03 -33.06
CA GLU A 231 8.57 21.05 -33.88
C GLU A 231 7.47 20.29 -33.14
N TYR A 232 7.57 20.19 -31.81
CA TYR A 232 6.62 19.47 -30.97
C TYR A 232 5.55 20.39 -30.34
N ARG A 233 5.74 21.71 -30.35
CA ARG A 233 4.80 22.67 -29.75
C ARG A 233 3.41 22.63 -30.39
N LYS A 234 3.33 22.22 -31.67
CA LYS A 234 2.07 21.99 -32.40
C LYS A 234 1.15 20.95 -31.76
N TYR A 235 1.66 20.11 -30.86
CA TYR A 235 0.87 19.14 -30.09
C TYR A 235 0.42 19.65 -28.71
N GLN A 236 0.77 20.89 -28.37
CA GLN A 236 0.44 21.53 -27.09
C GLN A 236 -0.29 22.85 -27.30
N HIS A 237 -1.28 22.88 -28.20
CA HIS A 237 -2.09 24.08 -28.44
C HIS A 237 -3.20 24.22 -27.42
N ILE A 238 -3.58 25.44 -27.09
CA ILE A 238 -4.73 25.77 -26.25
C ILE A 238 -5.56 26.87 -26.89
N LEU A 239 -6.81 27.02 -26.43
CA LEU A 239 -7.74 28.01 -26.94
C LEU A 239 -8.13 28.96 -25.81
N TRP A 240 -7.92 30.25 -26.01
CA TRP A 240 -8.19 31.25 -24.98
C TRP A 240 -8.67 32.58 -25.56
N ARG A 241 -9.52 33.26 -24.79
CA ARG A 241 -9.87 34.67 -24.98
C ARG A 241 -10.24 35.28 -23.62
N SER A 242 -9.97 36.57 -23.46
CA SER A 242 -10.15 37.28 -22.18
C SER A 242 -11.60 37.71 -21.93
N SER A 243 -12.33 38.01 -23.01
CA SER A 243 -13.74 38.37 -23.02
C SER A 243 -14.51 37.55 -24.05
N PRO A 244 -15.80 37.24 -23.83
CA PRO A 244 -16.66 36.60 -24.84
C PRO A 244 -16.82 37.41 -26.13
N HIS A 245 -16.55 38.71 -26.06
CA HIS A 245 -16.58 39.64 -27.18
C HIS A 245 -15.29 39.57 -28.03
N ASP A 246 -14.23 38.99 -27.48
CA ASP A 246 -12.97 38.81 -28.19
C ASP A 246 -13.05 37.58 -29.11
N GLN A 247 -12.23 37.59 -30.15
CA GLN A 247 -12.01 36.42 -30.97
C GLN A 247 -11.32 35.33 -30.14
N LEU A 248 -11.75 34.08 -30.30
CA LEU A 248 -11.05 32.94 -29.71
C LEU A 248 -9.69 32.77 -30.40
N VAL A 249 -8.61 32.88 -29.64
CA VAL A 249 -7.22 32.82 -30.13
C VAL A 249 -6.60 31.46 -29.83
N GLU A 250 -5.80 30.97 -30.76
CA GLU A 250 -4.98 29.77 -30.59
C GLU A 250 -3.61 30.15 -30.03
N TYR A 251 -3.23 29.53 -28.90
CA TYR A 251 -1.92 29.67 -28.30
C TYR A 251 -1.19 28.34 -28.35
N GLN A 252 0.13 28.37 -28.50
CA GLN A 252 1.00 27.22 -28.32
C GLN A 252 1.72 27.31 -26.98
N LEU A 253 1.79 26.21 -26.24
CA LEU A 253 2.63 26.11 -25.06
C LEU A 253 4.08 25.87 -25.49
N ASN A 254 5.00 26.61 -24.90
CA ASN A 254 6.43 26.57 -25.26
C ASN A 254 7.24 25.68 -24.33
N THR A 255 6.72 25.33 -23.16
CA THR A 255 7.46 24.65 -22.09
C THR A 255 6.87 23.30 -21.72
N VAL A 256 7.63 22.49 -21.00
CA VAL A 256 7.13 21.21 -20.47
C VAL A 256 5.89 21.49 -19.62
N THR A 257 4.79 20.90 -20.04
CA THR A 257 3.47 21.16 -19.44
C THR A 257 3.15 20.03 -18.48
N TYR A 258 2.88 20.38 -17.22
CA TYR A 258 2.43 19.41 -16.23
C TYR A 258 1.13 18.73 -16.69
N ALA A 259 0.89 17.49 -16.25
CA ALA A 259 -0.17 16.58 -16.71
C ALA A 259 0.03 15.96 -18.12
N VAL A 260 1.12 16.29 -18.82
CA VAL A 260 1.64 15.44 -19.90
C VAL A 260 2.38 14.24 -19.30
N MET A 261 2.13 13.04 -19.83
CA MET A 261 2.61 11.77 -19.24
C MET A 261 4.14 11.71 -19.08
N CYS A 262 4.89 12.22 -20.06
CA CYS A 262 6.36 12.23 -20.03
C CYS A 262 6.97 13.41 -19.24
N ALA A 263 6.16 14.38 -18.79
CA ALA A 263 6.68 15.59 -18.17
C ALA A 263 7.57 15.33 -16.93
N PRO A 264 7.23 14.41 -16.00
CA PRO A 264 8.10 14.10 -14.86
C PRO A 264 9.46 13.56 -15.30
N PHE A 265 9.48 12.63 -16.26
CA PHE A 265 10.72 12.09 -16.81
C PHE A 265 11.57 13.20 -17.44
N LEU A 266 10.99 14.01 -18.32
CA LEU A 266 11.70 15.08 -19.02
C LEU A 266 12.31 16.09 -18.05
N ALA A 267 11.56 16.47 -17.01
CA ALA A 267 12.00 17.47 -16.05
C ALA A 267 13.15 16.95 -15.16
N ILE A 268 13.01 15.75 -14.62
CA ILE A 268 14.04 15.14 -13.76
C ILE A 268 15.27 14.77 -14.59
N ARG A 269 15.10 14.28 -15.82
CA ARG A 269 16.21 13.95 -16.71
C ARG A 269 17.03 15.19 -17.09
N ALA A 270 16.39 16.35 -17.25
CA ALA A 270 17.09 17.62 -17.43
C ALA A 270 17.96 17.98 -16.22
N LEU A 271 17.47 17.80 -14.98
CA LEU A 271 18.30 17.96 -13.78
C LEU A 271 19.48 16.97 -13.75
N GLN A 272 19.25 15.72 -14.15
CA GLN A 272 20.33 14.74 -14.26
C GLN A 272 21.37 15.14 -15.32
N SER A 273 20.95 15.76 -16.44
CA SER A 273 21.89 16.32 -17.43
C SER A 273 22.73 17.43 -16.83
N ILE A 274 22.15 18.33 -16.02
CA ILE A 274 22.92 19.37 -15.29
C ILE A 274 23.93 18.73 -14.34
N ALA A 275 23.52 17.68 -13.63
CA ALA A 275 24.41 16.92 -12.74
C ALA A 275 25.56 16.24 -13.52
N GLU A 276 25.32 15.82 -14.76
CA GLU A 276 26.31 15.18 -15.64
C GLU A 276 27.27 16.19 -16.29
N THR A 277 26.79 17.36 -16.71
CA THR A 277 27.57 18.29 -17.55
C THR A 277 28.09 19.52 -16.80
N ASP A 278 27.34 20.03 -15.82
CA ASP A 278 27.59 21.35 -15.22
C ASP A 278 28.23 21.25 -13.81
N CYS A 279 28.21 20.05 -13.22
CA CYS A 279 28.70 19.77 -11.85
C CYS A 279 30.06 19.06 -11.82
N VAL A 280 30.95 19.33 -12.79
CA VAL A 280 32.24 18.62 -12.93
C VAL A 280 33.12 18.77 -11.68
N ASP A 281 33.12 19.94 -11.06
CA ASP A 281 33.93 20.26 -9.86
C ASP A 281 33.09 20.40 -8.58
N SER A 282 31.84 19.92 -8.58
CA SER A 282 30.91 20.11 -7.46
C SER A 282 30.12 18.84 -7.18
N ASP A 283 30.81 17.85 -6.62
CA ASP A 283 30.26 16.53 -6.30
C ASP A 283 29.03 16.62 -5.38
N HIS A 284 29.05 17.51 -4.39
CA HIS A 284 27.93 17.72 -3.48
C HIS A 284 26.67 18.24 -4.19
N VAL A 285 26.81 19.15 -5.17
CA VAL A 285 25.67 19.62 -6.00
C VAL A 285 25.19 18.50 -6.92
N ARG A 286 26.11 17.75 -7.54
CA ARG A 286 25.78 16.61 -8.40
C ARG A 286 24.93 15.58 -7.65
N ASP A 287 25.34 15.24 -6.43
CA ASP A 287 24.64 14.26 -5.61
C ASP A 287 23.29 14.79 -5.11
N ALA A 288 23.19 16.09 -4.82
CA ALA A 288 21.91 16.70 -4.48
C ALA A 288 20.88 16.63 -5.63
N LEU A 289 21.29 16.96 -6.85
CA LEU A 289 20.40 16.89 -8.02
C LEU A 289 19.98 15.46 -8.36
N ARG A 290 20.82 14.46 -8.02
CA ARG A 290 20.53 13.05 -8.29
C ARG A 290 19.71 12.36 -7.20
N TYR A 291 20.00 12.64 -5.94
CA TYR A 291 19.53 11.84 -4.80
C TYR A 291 18.71 12.61 -3.76
N GLN A 292 18.76 13.94 -3.76
CA GLN A 292 18.14 14.81 -2.75
C GLN A 292 17.13 15.81 -3.33
N THR A 293 16.79 15.65 -4.61
CA THR A 293 15.74 16.44 -5.26
C THR A 293 14.50 15.58 -5.42
N TYR A 294 13.37 16.05 -4.88
CA TYR A 294 12.07 15.43 -5.03
C TYR A 294 11.14 16.39 -5.78
N VAL A 295 10.95 16.13 -7.08
CA VAL A 295 10.26 17.06 -7.99
C VAL A 295 10.98 18.41 -7.98
N ASP A 296 10.37 19.45 -7.43
CA ASP A 296 10.87 20.82 -7.33
C ASP A 296 11.56 21.12 -6.00
N ASP A 297 11.39 20.28 -4.98
CA ASP A 297 12.00 20.47 -3.66
C ASP A 297 13.40 19.85 -3.59
N ILE A 298 14.38 20.62 -3.13
CA ILE A 298 15.75 20.18 -2.83
C ILE A 298 15.92 20.20 -1.32
N CYS A 299 16.31 19.06 -0.73
CA CYS A 299 16.51 18.89 0.72
C CYS A 299 17.94 18.45 1.00
N VAL A 300 18.80 19.37 1.47
CA VAL A 300 20.24 19.12 1.62
C VAL A 300 20.78 19.64 2.95
N GLY A 301 22.01 19.28 3.28
CA GLY A 301 22.70 19.81 4.46
C GLY A 301 24.19 19.55 4.41
N SER A 302 24.89 20.00 5.44
CA SER A 302 26.34 19.82 5.62
C SER A 302 26.72 19.73 7.10
N ASP A 303 27.98 19.37 7.35
CA ASP A 303 28.53 19.20 8.71
C ASP A 303 29.03 20.51 9.34
N SER A 304 29.13 21.58 8.55
CA SER A 304 29.45 22.93 9.03
C SER A 304 28.64 24.01 8.32
N VAL A 305 28.41 25.14 8.99
CA VAL A 305 27.72 26.31 8.42
C VAL A 305 28.49 26.90 7.23
N ALA A 306 29.83 26.86 7.25
CA ALA A 306 30.64 27.34 6.15
C ALA A 306 30.42 26.50 4.89
N ASP A 307 30.45 25.17 5.03
CA ASP A 307 30.19 24.25 3.93
C ASP A 307 28.74 24.37 3.42
N ALA A 308 27.78 24.67 4.32
CA ALA A 308 26.38 24.88 3.93
C ALA A 308 26.22 26.10 3.03
N LEU A 309 26.90 27.20 3.37
CA LEU A 309 26.90 28.45 2.60
C LEU A 309 27.60 28.27 1.25
N GLU A 310 28.72 27.53 1.22
CA GLU A 310 29.40 27.18 -0.03
C GLU A 310 28.49 26.33 -0.93
N PHE A 311 27.86 25.29 -0.37
CA PHE A 311 26.91 24.45 -1.07
C PHE A 311 25.76 25.28 -1.63
N GLN A 312 25.11 26.10 -0.79
CA GLN A 312 24.02 26.98 -1.21
C GLN A 312 24.43 27.85 -2.40
N SER A 313 25.60 28.49 -2.34
CA SER A 313 26.12 29.34 -3.41
C SER A 313 26.43 28.55 -4.69
N ALA A 314 27.07 27.37 -4.56
CA ALA A 314 27.37 26.50 -5.69
C ALA A 314 26.10 26.00 -6.38
N LEU A 315 25.09 25.59 -5.60
CA LEU A 315 23.80 25.13 -6.06
C LEU A 315 23.05 26.23 -6.83
N GLN A 316 22.99 27.45 -6.28
CA GLN A 316 22.41 28.61 -6.94
C GLN A 316 23.13 28.93 -8.25
N SER A 317 24.46 28.97 -8.23
CA SER A 317 25.29 29.29 -9.40
C SER A 317 25.10 28.27 -10.54
N ILE A 318 25.12 26.98 -10.23
CA ILE A 318 24.97 25.90 -11.22
C ILE A 318 23.57 25.89 -11.82
N LEU A 319 22.52 25.98 -11.00
CA LEU A 319 21.14 25.98 -11.49
C LEU A 319 20.80 27.26 -12.27
N ALA A 320 21.38 28.40 -11.89
CA ALA A 320 21.22 29.66 -12.63
C ALA A 320 21.75 29.57 -14.07
N LYS A 321 22.82 28.81 -14.34
CA LYS A 321 23.32 28.52 -15.71
C LYS A 321 22.29 27.78 -16.57
N SER A 322 21.28 27.18 -15.95
CA SER A 322 20.18 26.47 -16.62
C SER A 322 18.87 27.27 -16.64
N GLY A 323 18.88 28.51 -16.15
CA GLY A 323 17.66 29.31 -15.96
C GLY A 323 16.75 28.78 -14.85
N LEU A 324 17.28 27.95 -13.95
CA LEU A 324 16.57 27.38 -12.81
C LEU A 324 16.83 28.23 -11.56
N GLU A 325 15.84 29.05 -11.21
CA GLU A 325 15.89 29.92 -10.04
C GLU A 325 15.37 29.17 -8.81
N LEU A 326 16.03 29.36 -7.66
CA LEU A 326 15.67 28.75 -6.39
C LEU A 326 14.99 29.75 -5.46
N LYS A 327 13.84 29.38 -4.90
CA LYS A 327 13.05 30.19 -3.96
C LYS A 327 12.61 29.35 -2.76
N LYS A 328 11.80 29.94 -1.88
CA LYS A 328 11.26 29.34 -0.66
C LYS A 328 12.36 28.69 0.20
N TRP A 329 13.45 29.42 0.40
CA TRP A 329 14.57 28.96 1.20
C TRP A 329 14.16 28.84 2.68
N SER A 330 14.50 27.71 3.28
CA SER A 330 14.36 27.45 4.72
C SER A 330 15.61 26.75 5.26
N SER A 331 15.95 26.97 6.52
CA SER A 331 17.08 26.31 7.18
C SER A 331 16.86 26.27 8.68
N ASN A 332 17.39 25.24 9.35
CA ASN A 332 17.47 25.18 10.81
C ASN A 332 18.51 26.15 11.41
N THR A 333 19.29 26.82 10.56
CA THR A 333 20.33 27.75 11.00
C THR A 333 20.12 29.12 10.37
N PRO A 334 19.78 30.16 11.17
CA PRO A 334 19.51 31.51 10.66
C PRO A 334 20.68 32.10 9.84
N GLY A 335 21.92 31.76 10.19
CA GLY A 335 23.11 32.20 9.46
C GLY A 335 23.14 31.79 7.99
N ILE A 336 22.54 30.65 7.64
CA ILE A 336 22.43 30.15 6.25
C ILE A 336 21.39 30.95 5.46
N LEU A 337 20.39 31.53 6.12
CA LEU A 337 19.36 32.33 5.46
C LEU A 337 19.77 33.78 5.23
N LEU A 338 20.76 34.30 5.97
CA LEU A 338 21.19 35.70 5.85
C LEU A 338 21.69 36.07 4.45
N SER A 339 22.27 35.10 3.73
CA SER A 339 22.74 35.23 2.34
C SER A 339 21.60 35.30 1.31
N VAL A 340 20.38 34.88 1.67
CA VAL A 340 19.23 34.81 0.75
C VAL A 340 18.36 36.07 0.87
N PRO A 341 17.88 36.68 -0.23
CA PRO A 341 16.92 37.77 -0.17
C PRO A 341 15.64 37.38 0.59
N VAL A 342 15.10 38.29 1.41
CA VAL A 342 13.90 38.01 2.23
C VAL A 342 12.71 37.54 1.39
N ALA A 343 12.56 38.06 0.17
CA ALA A 343 11.49 37.68 -0.75
C ALA A 343 11.58 36.23 -1.26
N ASP A 344 12.77 35.64 -1.25
CA ASP A 344 13.01 34.26 -1.69
C ASP A 344 13.07 33.27 -0.51
N ARG A 345 13.00 33.75 0.73
CA ARG A 345 12.85 32.89 1.93
C ARG A 345 11.40 32.41 2.04
N VAL A 346 11.18 31.30 2.74
CA VAL A 346 9.81 30.94 3.14
C VAL A 346 9.25 32.09 3.98
N CYS A 347 8.12 32.66 3.54
CA CYS A 347 7.41 33.65 4.36
C CYS A 347 7.10 32.99 5.70
N THR A 348 7.48 33.62 6.81
CA THR A 348 7.05 33.24 8.17
C THR A 348 5.60 32.76 8.10
N PRO A 349 5.27 31.60 8.68
CA PRO A 349 3.90 31.10 8.63
C PRO A 349 3.00 32.19 9.19
N LEU A 350 2.17 32.78 8.32
CA LEU A 350 1.02 33.51 8.82
C LEU A 350 0.18 32.48 9.57
N PRO A 351 -0.19 32.73 10.83
CA PRO A 351 -0.96 31.81 11.65
C PRO A 351 -2.37 31.73 11.04
N PHE A 352 -2.59 30.78 10.14
CA PHE A 352 -3.86 30.54 9.48
C PHE A 352 -4.34 29.09 9.59
N ASP A 353 -3.80 28.36 10.56
CA ASP A 353 -4.49 27.27 11.25
C ASP A 353 -4.28 27.58 12.74
N ASP A 354 -5.31 27.47 13.59
CA ASP A 354 -5.29 27.77 15.04
C ASP A 354 -4.30 26.87 15.86
N SER A 355 -3.38 26.18 15.21
CA SER A 355 -2.23 25.52 15.83
C SER A 355 -1.00 26.41 15.70
N ASP A 356 -0.58 26.95 16.83
CA ASP A 356 0.54 27.87 17.10
C ASP A 356 1.96 27.32 16.75
N ASP A 357 2.07 26.31 15.86
CA ASP A 357 3.33 25.61 15.59
C ASP A 357 3.91 26.05 14.24
N GLY A 358 4.83 27.02 14.25
CA GLY A 358 5.43 27.70 13.10
C GLY A 358 6.28 26.86 12.13
N GLY A 359 5.99 25.58 11.95
CA GLY A 359 6.73 24.68 11.06
C GLY A 359 6.35 24.77 9.57
N ILE A 360 7.29 24.42 8.70
CA ILE A 360 7.22 24.46 7.23
C ILE A 360 6.95 23.06 6.69
N LYS A 361 6.10 22.92 5.66
CA LYS A 361 5.86 21.62 5.02
C LYS A 361 7.05 21.22 4.13
N VAL A 362 7.70 20.11 4.46
CA VAL A 362 8.75 19.48 3.67
C VAL A 362 8.26 18.08 3.28
N LEU A 363 8.03 17.86 1.99
CA LEU A 363 7.72 16.53 1.44
C LEU A 363 6.55 15.80 2.15
N GLY A 364 5.55 16.57 2.61
CA GLY A 364 4.35 16.04 3.29
C GLY A 364 4.44 15.95 4.81
N LEU A 365 5.60 16.22 5.42
CA LEU A 365 5.77 16.37 6.87
C LEU A 365 5.91 17.85 7.24
N GLN A 366 5.59 18.22 8.48
CA GLN A 366 5.93 19.53 9.00
C GLN A 366 7.32 19.47 9.61
N TRP A 367 8.23 20.33 9.18
CA TRP A 367 9.55 20.51 9.75
C TRP A 367 9.58 21.86 10.47
N ASN A 368 9.89 21.84 11.77
CA ASN A 368 10.17 23.06 12.51
C ASN A 368 11.70 23.31 12.46
N PRO A 369 12.18 24.33 11.73
CA PRO A 369 13.60 24.56 11.59
C PRO A 369 14.25 25.06 12.88
N ASP A 370 13.53 25.83 13.71
CA ASP A 370 14.10 26.45 14.91
C ASP A 370 14.41 25.41 15.99
N ASP A 371 13.53 24.42 16.15
CA ASP A 371 13.67 23.33 17.12
C ASP A 371 14.21 22.01 16.49
N ASP A 372 14.43 22.00 15.18
CA ASP A 372 15.00 20.92 14.37
C ASP A 372 14.33 19.53 14.50
N PHE A 373 13.00 19.48 14.39
CA PHE A 373 12.23 18.23 14.39
C PHE A 373 11.17 18.17 13.28
N PHE A 374 10.82 16.95 12.89
CA PHE A 374 9.60 16.66 12.14
C PHE A 374 8.42 16.43 13.07
N SER A 375 7.26 16.98 12.70
CA SER A 375 5.96 16.79 13.34
C SER A 375 4.87 16.48 12.31
N CYS A 376 3.74 15.96 12.79
CA CYS A 376 2.57 15.69 11.99
C CYS A 376 1.48 16.73 12.31
N SER A 377 1.26 17.71 11.42
CA SER A 377 0.12 18.62 11.54
C SER A 377 -1.14 17.97 10.98
N LEU A 378 -1.91 17.36 11.88
CA LEU A 378 -3.26 16.91 11.57
C LEU A 378 -4.24 18.01 11.95
N CYS A 379 -4.69 18.74 10.95
CA CYS A 379 -5.69 19.79 11.12
C CYS A 379 -7.04 19.14 11.47
N SER A 380 -7.50 19.34 12.71
CA SER A 380 -8.77 18.81 13.24
C SER A 380 -9.93 19.43 12.48
N GLN A 381 -10.78 18.60 11.86
CA GLN A 381 -11.99 19.11 11.20
C GLN A 381 -12.98 19.59 12.27
N PRO A 382 -13.57 20.80 12.14
CA PRO A 382 -14.58 21.30 13.07
C PRO A 382 -15.89 20.48 13.02
N SER A 383 -16.11 19.68 11.98
CA SER A 383 -17.25 18.76 11.87
C SER A 383 -16.85 17.45 11.17
N PRO A 384 -16.58 16.35 11.90
CA PRO A 384 -16.30 15.06 11.28
C PRO A 384 -17.54 14.52 10.56
N ILE A 385 -17.38 14.15 9.28
CA ILE A 385 -18.45 13.53 8.50
C ILE A 385 -18.43 12.02 8.78
N PHE A 386 -19.43 11.52 9.51
CA PHE A 386 -19.58 10.09 9.86
C PHE A 386 -20.23 9.28 8.74
N THR A 387 -19.76 9.48 7.52
CA THR A 387 -20.10 8.64 6.36
C THR A 387 -18.85 7.92 5.91
N LYS A 388 -19.01 6.82 5.17
CA LYS A 388 -17.87 6.13 4.54
C LYS A 388 -17.01 7.07 3.67
N ARG A 389 -17.62 8.06 2.99
CA ARG A 389 -16.88 9.11 2.27
C ARG A 389 -16.08 10.00 3.22
N GLY A 390 -16.65 10.40 4.35
CA GLY A 390 -15.95 11.20 5.36
C GLY A 390 -14.76 10.46 5.98
N VAL A 391 -14.92 9.16 6.28
CA VAL A 391 -13.82 8.29 6.73
C VAL A 391 -12.72 8.23 5.68
N LEU A 392 -13.05 7.88 4.44
CA LEU A 392 -12.07 7.78 3.35
C LEU A 392 -11.39 9.11 3.06
N SER A 393 -12.11 10.22 3.11
CA SER A 393 -11.52 11.56 2.94
C SER A 393 -10.56 11.92 4.08
N THR A 394 -10.86 11.48 5.30
CA THR A 394 -10.01 11.74 6.47
C THR A 394 -8.78 10.83 6.45
N VAL A 395 -8.94 9.54 6.18
CA VAL A 395 -7.85 8.58 5.99
C VAL A 395 -6.96 9.03 4.82
N ALA A 396 -7.56 9.43 3.70
CA ALA A 396 -6.83 9.97 2.57
C ALA A 396 -6.03 11.20 2.97
N ARG A 397 -6.57 12.15 3.76
CA ARG A 397 -5.80 13.30 4.27
C ARG A 397 -4.60 12.92 5.15
N ILE A 398 -4.71 11.85 5.94
CA ILE A 398 -3.61 11.34 6.78
C ILE A 398 -2.54 10.64 5.91
N PHE A 399 -2.96 9.99 4.82
CA PHE A 399 -2.11 9.16 3.94
C PHE A 399 -1.93 9.73 2.52
N ASP A 400 -2.15 11.03 2.28
CA ASP A 400 -2.37 11.57 0.93
C ASP A 400 -1.07 11.63 0.11
N LEU A 401 -0.69 10.51 -0.50
CA LEU A 401 0.29 10.46 -1.58
C LEU A 401 -0.27 9.92 -2.90
N LEU A 402 -1.43 9.27 -2.95
CA LEU A 402 -2.00 8.82 -4.23
C LEU A 402 -3.53 8.81 -4.18
N GLY A 403 -4.11 9.96 -4.51
CA GLY A 403 -5.56 10.14 -4.66
C GLY A 403 -6.16 9.21 -5.71
N LEU A 404 -6.84 8.18 -5.23
CA LEU A 404 -7.76 7.33 -6.00
C LEU A 404 -8.79 6.82 -5.01
N PHE A 405 -10.08 7.07 -5.25
CA PHE A 405 -11.22 6.14 -5.12
C PHE A 405 -12.51 6.95 -5.23
N GLY A 406 -13.19 6.81 -6.37
CA GLY A 406 -14.60 7.15 -6.52
C GLY A 406 -15.43 5.88 -6.39
N LEU A 407 -16.57 5.98 -5.70
CA LEU A 407 -17.88 5.33 -5.92
C LEU A 407 -18.84 5.84 -4.81
N THR A 408 -20.11 5.45 -4.79
CA THR A 408 -21.23 6.12 -4.08
C THR A 408 -21.33 5.80 -2.57
N TRP A 409 -21.27 6.79 -1.65
CA TRP A 409 -20.94 6.61 -0.21
C TRP A 409 -21.49 7.66 0.80
N ASP A 410 -22.77 8.02 0.77
CA ASP A 410 -23.33 9.01 1.73
C ASP A 410 -24.21 8.41 2.85
N ASP A 411 -24.18 7.08 3.05
CA ASP A 411 -24.89 6.44 4.16
C ASP A 411 -24.13 6.58 5.50
N PRO A 412 -24.86 6.74 6.63
CA PRO A 412 -24.25 6.79 7.97
C PRO A 412 -23.54 5.48 8.32
N LEU A 413 -22.46 5.58 9.09
CA LEU A 413 -21.73 4.41 9.59
C LEU A 413 -22.60 3.56 10.53
N PRO A 414 -22.48 2.22 10.49
CA PRO A 414 -22.98 1.35 11.55
C PRO A 414 -22.48 1.79 12.94
N HIS A 415 -23.27 1.54 13.98
CA HIS A 415 -23.02 2.08 15.33
C HIS A 415 -21.67 1.62 15.93
N ASP A 416 -21.28 0.37 15.69
CA ASP A 416 -20.00 -0.21 16.08
C ASP A 416 -18.83 0.54 15.41
N VAL A 417 -18.88 0.70 14.10
CA VAL A 417 -17.84 1.42 13.33
C VAL A 417 -17.81 2.91 13.68
N HIS A 418 -18.96 3.50 13.98
CA HIS A 418 -19.06 4.90 14.40
C HIS A 418 -18.34 5.13 15.73
N ALA A 419 -18.51 4.23 16.70
CA ALA A 419 -17.84 4.33 18.00
C ALA A 419 -16.31 4.22 17.85
N ASP A 420 -15.84 3.22 17.10
CA ASP A 420 -14.41 3.02 16.83
C ASP A 420 -13.80 4.22 16.09
N TRP A 421 -14.50 4.73 15.06
CA TRP A 421 -14.06 5.90 14.31
C TRP A 421 -14.03 7.18 15.16
N SER A 422 -14.99 7.35 16.07
CA SER A 422 -15.02 8.49 16.99
C SER A 422 -13.84 8.45 17.97
N SER A 423 -13.51 7.27 18.49
CA SER A 423 -12.33 7.07 19.34
C SER A 423 -11.05 7.40 18.57
N PHE A 424 -10.90 6.87 17.35
CA PHE A 424 -9.75 7.16 16.49
C PHE A 424 -9.58 8.67 16.22
N LEU A 425 -10.68 9.38 15.93
CA LEU A 425 -10.66 10.83 15.71
C LEU A 425 -10.28 11.61 16.99
N ALA A 426 -10.67 11.12 18.17
CA ALA A 426 -10.30 11.73 19.44
C ALA A 426 -8.81 11.53 19.77
N ASP A 427 -8.22 10.42 19.34
CA ASP A 427 -6.80 10.11 19.51
C ASP A 427 -5.91 10.82 18.47
N LEU A 428 -6.47 11.17 17.30
CA LEU A 428 -5.74 11.75 16.18
C LEU A 428 -4.92 13.00 16.54
N PRO A 429 -5.42 13.97 17.34
CA PRO A 429 -4.64 15.13 17.76
C PRO A 429 -3.37 14.78 18.54
N SER A 430 -3.32 13.62 19.21
CA SER A 430 -2.12 13.18 19.94
C SER A 430 -0.91 12.97 19.02
N LEU A 431 -1.12 12.70 17.72
CA LEU A 431 -0.04 12.56 16.75
C LEU A 431 0.75 13.85 16.54
N SER A 432 0.16 15.02 16.83
CA SER A 432 0.86 16.31 16.80
C SER A 432 1.96 16.42 17.86
N THR A 433 1.89 15.63 18.93
CA THR A 433 2.89 15.62 20.01
C THR A 433 4.16 14.83 19.64
N ILE A 434 4.10 14.01 18.59
CA ILE A 434 5.21 13.19 18.16
C ILE A 434 6.25 14.09 17.49
N ARG A 435 7.43 14.17 18.09
CA ARG A 435 8.59 14.90 17.55
C ARG A 435 9.67 13.90 17.16
N VAL A 436 10.05 13.91 15.90
CA VAL A 436 11.18 13.12 15.39
C VAL A 436 12.34 14.06 15.11
N PRO A 437 13.47 13.96 15.83
CA PRO A 437 14.64 14.79 15.56
C PRO A 437 15.07 14.67 14.11
N LEU A 438 15.40 15.80 13.47
CA LEU A 438 15.91 15.80 12.10
C LEU A 438 17.22 15.02 12.07
N HIS A 439 18.27 15.52 12.73
CA HIS A 439 19.60 14.94 12.69
C HIS A 439 19.73 13.61 13.46
N PHE A 440 20.42 12.63 12.89
CA PHE A 440 20.75 11.35 13.57
C PHE A 440 21.75 11.49 14.74
N SER A 441 22.20 12.71 15.05
CA SER A 441 23.15 12.99 16.14
C SER A 441 24.48 12.23 15.98
N THR A 442 24.85 11.98 14.73
CA THR A 442 26.12 11.37 14.34
C THR A 442 27.14 12.47 14.09
N PHE A 443 28.29 12.42 14.75
CA PHE A 443 29.35 13.43 14.59
C PHE A 443 30.65 12.79 14.11
N GLY A 444 31.12 13.16 12.91
CA GLY A 444 32.39 12.67 12.37
C GLY A 444 32.40 11.16 12.11
N GLN A 445 33.40 10.43 12.64
CA GLN A 445 33.59 8.99 12.42
C GLN A 445 32.88 8.07 13.43
N SER A 446 31.79 8.52 14.08
CA SER A 446 31.04 7.69 15.02
C SER A 446 30.64 6.35 14.39
N SER A 447 30.95 5.26 15.09
CA SER A 447 30.49 3.93 14.68
C SER A 447 28.98 3.85 14.93
N CYS A 448 28.24 3.55 13.87
CA CYS A 448 26.79 3.48 13.89
C CYS A 448 26.33 2.02 13.80
N TYR A 449 25.21 1.72 14.46
CA TYR A 449 24.54 0.43 14.35
C TYR A 449 23.10 0.64 13.91
N LEU A 450 22.61 -0.22 13.01
CA LEU A 450 21.20 -0.25 12.66
C LEU A 450 20.49 -1.26 13.54
N ILE A 451 19.48 -0.81 14.29
CA ILE A 451 18.70 -1.66 15.19
C ILE A 451 17.26 -1.73 14.68
N GLY A 452 16.81 -2.94 14.40
CA GLY A 452 15.48 -3.24 13.90
C GLY A 452 14.64 -4.04 14.89
N PHE A 453 13.35 -3.74 14.99
CA PHE A 453 12.38 -4.50 15.77
C PHE A 453 11.18 -4.86 14.91
N CYS A 454 10.68 -6.08 15.03
CA CYS A 454 9.44 -6.48 14.36
C CYS A 454 8.50 -7.25 15.29
N ASN A 455 7.20 -7.10 15.03
CA ASN A 455 6.16 -7.86 15.69
C ASN A 455 5.00 -8.13 14.72
N ALA A 456 4.23 -9.16 15.03
CA ALA A 456 3.02 -9.53 14.33
C ALA A 456 1.88 -9.84 15.31
N SER A 457 0.68 -9.41 14.91
CA SER A 457 -0.59 -9.72 15.55
C SER A 457 -1.53 -10.34 14.52
N GLN A 458 -2.70 -10.82 14.98
CA GLN A 458 -3.73 -11.32 14.07
C GLN A 458 -4.29 -10.24 13.12
N LEU A 459 -4.13 -8.95 13.46
CA LEU A 459 -4.64 -7.82 12.68
C LEU A 459 -3.60 -7.29 11.67
N GLY A 460 -2.32 -7.47 11.95
CA GLY A 460 -1.24 -6.94 11.12
C GLY A 460 0.13 -7.12 11.75
N TYR A 461 1.16 -6.72 11.01
CA TYR A 461 2.56 -6.83 11.42
C TYR A 461 3.33 -5.56 11.08
N ALA A 462 4.38 -5.31 11.83
CA ALA A 462 5.14 -4.07 11.76
C ALA A 462 6.65 -4.30 11.91
N ALA A 463 7.41 -3.34 11.39
CA ALA A 463 8.85 -3.23 11.53
C ALA A 463 9.21 -1.79 11.89
N VAL A 464 10.14 -1.62 12.83
CA VAL A 464 10.65 -0.32 13.28
C VAL A 464 12.17 -0.34 13.24
N VAL A 465 12.80 0.76 12.80
CA VAL A 465 14.27 0.87 12.72
C VAL A 465 14.78 2.14 13.38
N TYR A 466 15.92 2.00 14.08
CA TYR A 466 16.69 3.04 14.73
C TYR A 466 18.13 3.07 14.21
N VAL A 467 18.76 4.25 14.22
CA VAL A 467 20.22 4.38 14.23
C VAL A 467 20.67 4.47 15.68
N LEU A 468 21.67 3.70 16.05
CA LEU A 468 22.39 3.84 17.31
C LEU A 468 23.78 4.41 17.02
N ALA A 469 24.04 5.63 17.48
CA ALA A 469 25.36 6.24 17.40
C ALA A 469 26.15 5.96 18.68
N THR A 470 27.38 5.46 18.55
CA THR A 470 28.31 5.32 19.67
C THR A 470 29.30 6.47 19.66
N ASN A 471 29.27 7.30 20.71
CA ASN A 471 30.24 8.36 20.90
C ASN A 471 31.40 7.87 21.78
N SER A 472 32.54 8.57 21.73
CA SER A 472 33.75 8.25 22.48
C SER A 472 33.59 8.28 24.01
N SER A 473 32.45 8.76 24.52
CA SER A 473 32.12 8.90 25.94
C SER A 473 31.24 7.78 26.51
N ASP A 474 31.02 6.66 25.80
CA ASP A 474 30.15 5.53 26.20
C ASP A 474 28.63 5.87 26.25
N ASP A 475 28.26 7.13 25.93
CA ASP A 475 26.87 7.52 25.71
C ASP A 475 26.37 6.98 24.36
N GLN A 476 25.41 6.07 24.44
CA GLN A 476 24.70 5.52 23.29
C GLN A 476 23.40 6.30 23.06
N LEU A 477 23.26 6.91 21.88
CA LEU A 477 22.02 7.58 21.49
C LEU A 477 21.31 6.80 20.38
N ALA A 478 20.08 6.36 20.65
CA ALA A 478 19.21 5.78 19.65
C ALA A 478 18.28 6.84 19.05
N VAL A 479 18.32 7.00 17.73
CA VAL A 479 17.44 7.91 16.99
C VAL A 479 16.53 7.10 16.08
N PHE A 480 15.22 7.34 16.19
CA PHE A 480 14.21 6.67 15.36
C PHE A 480 14.34 7.09 13.90
N ILE A 481 14.43 6.11 13.00
CA ILE A 481 14.47 6.36 11.55
C ILE A 481 13.05 6.36 10.98
N GLY A 482 12.30 5.29 11.26
CA GLY A 482 10.99 5.09 10.66
C GLY A 482 10.42 3.70 10.94
N SER A 483 9.12 3.56 10.66
CA SER A 483 8.38 2.30 10.79
C SER A 483 7.67 1.93 9.49
N LYS A 484 7.47 0.63 9.28
CA LYS A 484 6.63 0.05 8.22
C LYS A 484 5.59 -0.86 8.84
N THR A 485 4.35 -0.74 8.40
CA THR A 485 3.21 -1.53 8.91
C THR A 485 2.46 -2.15 7.75
N LYS A 486 2.00 -3.40 7.90
CA LYS A 486 1.14 -4.10 6.93
C LYS A 486 -0.03 -4.77 7.65
N LEU A 487 -1.22 -4.69 7.06
CA LEU A 487 -2.40 -5.39 7.55
C LEU A 487 -2.30 -6.89 7.25
N ALA A 488 -2.80 -7.72 8.16
CA ALA A 488 -2.90 -9.15 7.94
C ALA A 488 -3.94 -9.45 6.86
N SER A 489 -3.73 -10.52 6.09
CA SER A 489 -4.70 -10.95 5.08
C SER A 489 -6.02 -11.36 5.73
N LEU A 490 -7.14 -11.13 5.03
CA LEU A 490 -8.46 -11.62 5.43
C LEU A 490 -8.51 -13.16 5.53
N LYS A 491 -7.61 -13.88 4.84
CA LYS A 491 -7.38 -15.30 5.07
C LYS A 491 -6.58 -15.46 6.36
N SER A 492 -7.14 -16.17 7.34
CA SER A 492 -6.49 -16.44 8.63
C SER A 492 -5.15 -17.15 8.42
N LEU A 493 -4.07 -16.38 8.49
CA LEU A 493 -2.72 -16.91 8.61
C LEU A 493 -2.43 -17.19 10.08
N THR A 494 -1.60 -18.20 10.34
CA THR A 494 -1.16 -18.49 11.69
C THR A 494 -0.22 -17.39 12.19
N ILE A 495 -0.21 -17.14 13.50
CA ILE A 495 0.67 -16.13 14.11
C ILE A 495 2.15 -16.33 13.73
N PRO A 496 2.72 -17.56 13.75
CA PRO A 496 4.10 -17.77 13.31
C PRO A 496 4.37 -17.36 11.85
N ARG A 497 3.38 -17.50 10.95
CA ARG A 497 3.54 -17.04 9.56
C ARG A 497 3.54 -15.51 9.46
N LEU A 498 2.73 -14.84 10.29
CA LEU A 498 2.70 -13.39 10.34
C LEU A 498 4.01 -12.84 10.96
N GLU A 499 4.56 -13.51 11.98
CA GLU A 499 5.88 -13.20 12.55
C GLU A 499 7.00 -13.34 11.51
N LEU A 500 6.96 -14.40 10.69
CA LEU A 500 7.91 -14.54 9.57
C LEU A 500 7.77 -13.42 8.54
N ASN A 501 6.54 -12.99 8.24
CA ASN A 501 6.32 -11.84 7.35
C ASN A 501 6.81 -10.53 7.97
N ALA A 502 6.69 -10.36 9.29
CA ALA A 502 7.25 -9.22 10.02
C ALA A 502 8.78 -9.21 9.95
N ALA A 503 9.41 -10.37 10.12
CA ALA A 503 10.86 -10.52 10.00
C ALA A 503 11.34 -10.21 8.58
N LEU A 504 10.64 -10.70 7.55
CA LEU A 504 10.95 -10.37 6.15
C LEU A 504 10.77 -8.87 5.85
N LEU A 505 9.71 -8.26 6.37
CA LEU A 505 9.48 -6.82 6.24
C LEU A 505 10.63 -6.02 6.88
N LEU A 506 11.06 -6.42 8.07
CA LEU A 506 12.17 -5.78 8.76
C LEU A 506 13.50 -5.95 8.02
N ALA A 507 13.82 -7.14 7.54
CA ALA A 507 15.04 -7.39 6.78
C ALA A 507 15.11 -6.51 5.53
N ARG A 508 14.02 -6.44 4.74
CA ARG A 508 13.95 -5.55 3.57
C ARG A 508 14.11 -4.09 3.95
N TRP A 509 13.48 -3.68 5.05
CA TRP A 509 13.53 -2.30 5.52
C TRP A 509 14.94 -1.90 5.98
N LEU A 510 15.58 -2.73 6.80
CA LEU A 510 16.98 -2.58 7.20
C LEU A 510 17.91 -2.52 5.98
N GLY A 511 17.69 -3.37 4.97
CA GLY A 511 18.54 -3.41 3.77
C GLY A 511 18.41 -2.16 2.92
N ARG A 512 17.20 -1.62 2.82
CA ARG A 512 16.96 -0.33 2.17
C ARG A 512 17.62 0.81 2.93
N ILE A 513 17.40 0.90 4.25
CA ILE A 513 17.98 1.96 5.08
C ILE A 513 19.52 1.89 5.07
N LYS A 514 20.10 0.69 5.20
CA LYS A 514 21.55 0.49 5.11
C LYS A 514 22.07 1.03 3.79
N ARG A 515 21.49 0.62 2.65
CA ARG A 515 21.90 1.12 1.32
C ARG A 515 21.87 2.64 1.19
N VAL A 516 20.92 3.30 1.85
CA VAL A 516 20.76 4.75 1.81
C VAL A 516 21.81 5.46 2.69
N LEU A 517 22.14 4.90 3.85
CA LEU A 517 22.97 5.53 4.88
C LEU A 517 24.45 5.11 4.84
N ASP A 518 24.78 3.90 4.38
CA ASP A 518 26.15 3.34 4.34
C ASP A 518 27.18 4.24 3.61
N PRO A 519 26.82 4.98 2.53
CA PRO A 519 27.76 5.92 1.91
C PRO A 519 28.15 7.11 2.78
N TYR A 520 27.35 7.44 3.79
CA TYR A 520 27.48 8.65 4.60
C TYR A 520 27.81 8.36 6.06
N LEU A 521 27.36 7.23 6.59
CA LEU A 521 27.55 6.81 7.98
C LEU A 521 28.35 5.52 8.03
N LYS A 522 29.27 5.41 8.99
CA LYS A 522 30.03 4.19 9.24
C LYS A 522 29.18 3.16 9.97
N ILE A 523 28.41 2.36 9.23
CA ILE A 523 27.56 1.31 9.80
C ILE A 523 28.41 0.06 10.10
N VAL A 524 28.66 -0.21 11.37
CA VAL A 524 29.52 -1.31 11.83
C VAL A 524 28.74 -2.62 11.99
N GLY A 525 27.46 -2.55 12.30
CA GLY A 525 26.63 -3.74 12.50
C GLY A 525 25.14 -3.48 12.32
N THR A 526 24.39 -4.55 12.09
CA THR A 526 22.94 -4.53 11.98
C THR A 526 22.34 -5.61 12.86
N TYR A 527 21.43 -5.22 13.75
CA TYR A 527 20.77 -6.09 14.71
C TYR A 527 19.27 -6.07 14.48
N ALA A 528 18.63 -7.22 14.54
CA ALA A 528 17.20 -7.38 14.37
C ALA A 528 16.62 -8.14 15.56
N TRP A 529 15.47 -7.69 16.06
CA TRP A 529 14.82 -8.24 17.24
C TRP A 529 13.39 -8.66 16.91
N LEU A 530 12.98 -9.81 17.45
CA LEU A 530 11.64 -10.35 17.23
C LEU A 530 11.07 -10.95 18.53
N ASP A 531 9.74 -10.91 18.66
CA ASP A 531 9.02 -11.27 19.88
C ASP A 531 9.03 -12.77 20.22
N ARG A 532 9.06 -13.64 19.20
CA ARG A 532 9.07 -15.10 19.40
C ARG A 532 10.09 -15.79 18.53
N PHE A 533 11.27 -16.04 19.09
CA PHE A 533 12.38 -16.65 18.38
C PHE A 533 12.16 -18.15 18.27
N ASN A 534 11.91 -18.60 17.05
CA ASN A 534 11.74 -20.01 16.74
C ASN A 534 12.80 -20.44 15.71
N ASP A 535 13.84 -21.13 16.19
CA ASP A 535 14.95 -21.64 15.39
C ASP A 535 14.46 -22.49 14.20
N SER A 536 13.37 -23.23 14.39
CA SER A 536 12.78 -24.08 13.35
C SER A 536 12.17 -23.28 12.19
N LEU A 537 11.66 -22.08 12.47
CA LEU A 537 11.04 -21.17 11.49
C LEU A 537 12.09 -20.47 10.63
N PHE A 538 13.23 -20.10 11.24
CA PHE A 538 14.39 -19.54 10.55
C PHE A 538 15.11 -20.56 9.68
N MET A 539 15.21 -21.84 10.10
CA MET A 539 15.86 -22.85 9.27
C MET A 539 15.11 -23.20 7.97
N VAL A 540 13.78 -23.08 7.93
CA VAL A 540 12.97 -23.50 6.76
C VAL A 540 12.83 -22.40 5.71
N ASN A 541 12.84 -21.11 6.10
CA ASN A 541 12.66 -19.97 5.20
C ASN A 541 13.78 -18.91 5.28
N GLY A 542 14.82 -19.15 6.09
CA GLY A 542 15.88 -18.18 6.38
C GLY A 542 16.77 -17.82 5.20
N SER A 543 16.85 -18.64 4.16
CA SER A 543 17.61 -18.31 2.94
C SER A 543 17.13 -16.98 2.34
N LYS A 544 15.81 -16.76 2.25
CA LYS A 544 15.25 -15.51 1.72
C LYS A 544 15.44 -14.29 2.61
N ILE A 545 15.68 -14.46 3.91
CA ILE A 545 15.84 -13.33 4.86
C ILE A 545 17.30 -12.88 4.89
N VAL A 546 18.24 -13.83 4.86
CA VAL A 546 19.69 -13.58 4.83
C VAL A 546 20.13 -12.90 3.53
N ASP A 547 19.42 -13.15 2.42
CA ASP A 547 19.72 -12.53 1.11
C ASP A 547 19.58 -10.99 1.12
N PHE A 548 18.77 -10.39 2.02
CA PHE A 548 18.52 -8.94 2.01
C PHE A 548 19.48 -8.15 2.90
N VAL A 549 19.89 -8.69 4.06
CA VAL A 549 20.76 -8.02 5.03
C VAL A 549 21.52 -9.04 5.87
N ASP A 550 22.84 -8.87 5.94
CA ASP A 550 23.65 -9.50 6.97
C ASP A 550 23.35 -8.85 8.33
N CYS A 551 22.54 -9.52 9.15
CA CYS A 551 22.06 -9.02 10.44
C CYS A 551 22.02 -10.12 11.50
N GLN A 552 22.30 -9.72 12.74
CA GLN A 552 22.22 -10.60 13.91
C GLN A 552 20.80 -10.55 14.48
N TRP A 553 20.13 -11.70 14.51
CA TRP A 553 18.76 -11.83 15.03
C TRP A 553 18.76 -12.21 16.51
N ASN A 554 17.94 -11.50 17.28
CA ASN A 554 17.79 -11.68 18.72
C ASN A 554 16.31 -11.75 19.12
N HIS A 555 16.06 -12.25 20.34
CA HIS A 555 14.74 -12.31 20.94
C HIS A 555 14.49 -11.12 21.88
N ILE A 556 13.32 -10.50 21.80
CA ILE A 556 12.87 -9.47 22.74
C ILE A 556 11.49 -9.84 23.30
N GLU A 557 11.24 -9.58 24.57
CA GLU A 557 9.89 -9.76 25.13
C GLU A 557 8.94 -8.68 24.62
N SER A 558 7.67 -9.03 24.35
CA SER A 558 6.67 -8.12 23.76
C SER A 558 6.54 -6.80 24.52
N ALA A 559 6.56 -6.85 25.86
CA ALA A 559 6.46 -5.66 26.71
C ALA A 559 7.56 -4.61 26.43
N ASN A 560 8.73 -5.06 25.98
CA ASN A 560 9.89 -4.23 25.65
C ASN A 560 10.05 -4.01 24.14
N ASN A 561 9.18 -4.58 23.30
CA ASN A 561 9.26 -4.50 21.85
C ASN A 561 8.66 -3.17 21.34
N PRO A 562 9.45 -2.25 20.76
CA PRO A 562 8.94 -0.98 20.24
C PRO A 562 7.98 -1.16 19.06
N SER A 563 8.02 -2.30 18.36
CA SER A 563 7.17 -2.58 17.21
C SER A 563 5.74 -3.02 17.55
N ASP A 564 5.42 -3.25 18.83
CA ASP A 564 4.05 -3.51 19.32
C ASP A 564 3.13 -2.30 19.10
N CYS A 565 3.69 -1.10 19.22
CA CYS A 565 2.98 0.14 18.94
C CYS A 565 3.89 1.05 18.10
N PRO A 566 3.95 0.85 16.77
CA PRO A 566 4.85 1.59 15.88
C PRO A 566 4.68 3.11 15.97
N ALA A 567 3.46 3.59 16.23
CA ALA A 567 3.14 5.01 16.37
C ALA A 567 3.83 5.67 17.58
N ILE A 568 4.10 4.92 18.65
CA ILE A 568 4.71 5.43 19.89
C ILE A 568 6.13 4.88 20.07
N ALA A 569 6.66 4.19 19.05
CA ALA A 569 7.98 3.55 19.13
C ALA A 569 9.09 4.55 19.52
N ILE A 570 8.98 5.81 19.06
CA ILE A 570 9.88 6.92 19.40
C ILE A 570 10.02 7.12 20.92
N LEU A 571 8.96 6.92 21.71
CA LEU A 571 8.96 7.12 23.16
C LEU A 571 9.46 5.91 23.95
N ARG A 572 9.70 4.76 23.30
CA ARG A 572 10.05 3.49 23.96
C ARG A 572 11.51 3.08 23.79
N ALA A 573 12.37 3.97 23.28
CA ALA A 573 13.78 3.65 23.07
C ALA A 573 14.57 3.61 24.39
N ASN A 574 15.08 2.44 24.76
CA ASN A 574 16.07 2.28 25.84
C ASN A 574 17.34 1.62 25.26
N PRO A 575 18.33 2.40 24.79
CA PRO A 575 19.44 1.89 23.97
C PRO A 575 20.37 0.93 24.70
N SER A 576 20.46 1.07 26.03
CA SER A 576 21.48 0.45 26.89
C SER A 576 21.54 -1.09 26.83
N THR A 577 20.49 -1.76 26.34
CA THR A 577 20.40 -3.22 26.24
C THR A 577 20.43 -3.75 24.81
N TRP A 578 20.43 -2.88 23.78
CA TRP A 578 20.19 -3.29 22.39
C TRP A 578 21.44 -3.79 21.65
N THR A 579 22.63 -3.53 22.19
CA THR A 579 23.91 -4.03 21.65
C THR A 579 24.42 -5.26 22.39
N ASN A 580 23.83 -5.59 23.55
CA ASN A 580 24.25 -6.74 24.34
C ASN A 580 23.60 -8.00 23.79
N LEU A 581 24.42 -8.97 23.38
CA LEU A 581 23.97 -10.31 23.04
C LEU A 581 23.23 -10.90 24.24
N VAL A 582 21.90 -11.00 24.14
CA VAL A 582 21.13 -11.79 25.10
C VAL A 582 21.61 -13.23 24.93
N ALA A 583 22.01 -13.86 26.04
CA ALA A 583 22.43 -15.26 26.02
C ALA A 583 21.33 -16.10 25.34
N PRO A 584 21.70 -17.07 24.49
CA PRO A 584 20.72 -17.89 23.79
C PRO A 584 19.73 -18.47 24.81
N MET A 585 18.43 -18.32 24.52
CA MET A 585 17.38 -18.84 25.39
C MET A 585 17.63 -20.32 25.65
N PRO A 586 17.68 -20.78 26.91
CA PRO A 586 17.81 -22.19 27.22
C PRO A 586 16.70 -22.97 26.49
N LEU A 587 17.04 -24.13 25.91
CA LEU A 587 16.08 -24.97 25.15
C LEU A 587 14.74 -25.21 25.89
N CYS A 588 14.79 -25.22 27.23
CA CYS A 588 13.65 -25.38 28.13
C CYS A 588 12.71 -24.17 28.25
N SER A 589 13.04 -23.03 27.64
CA SER A 589 12.22 -21.81 27.58
C SER A 589 11.58 -21.58 26.20
N LEU A 590 11.78 -22.49 25.25
CA LEU A 590 11.11 -22.46 23.96
C LEU A 590 9.59 -22.68 24.12
N PRO A 591 8.73 -21.93 23.40
CA PRO A 591 7.27 -22.08 23.47
C PRO A 591 6.76 -23.50 23.17
N GLU A 592 7.53 -24.28 22.43
CA GLU A 592 7.23 -25.66 22.05
C GLU A 592 7.52 -26.67 23.18
N VAL A 593 8.32 -26.28 24.17
CA VAL A 593 8.71 -27.09 25.33
C VAL A 593 7.92 -26.70 26.59
N LEU A 594 7.23 -25.55 26.57
CA LEU A 594 6.32 -25.15 27.64
C LEU A 594 5.10 -26.09 27.66
N PRO A 595 4.84 -26.80 28.77
CA PRO A 595 3.64 -27.61 28.90
C PRO A 595 2.41 -26.72 28.83
N VAL A 596 1.68 -26.77 27.72
CA VAL A 596 0.37 -26.11 27.57
C VAL A 596 -0.59 -26.78 28.56
N SER A 597 -0.73 -26.19 29.75
CA SER A 597 -1.82 -26.53 30.67
C SER A 597 -3.11 -25.92 30.14
N LEU A 598 -3.82 -26.69 29.32
CA LEU A 598 -5.12 -26.33 28.78
C LEU A 598 -6.15 -26.51 29.90
N THR A 599 -6.49 -25.42 30.59
CA THR A 599 -7.54 -25.45 31.61
C THR A 599 -8.89 -25.41 30.90
N THR A 600 -9.52 -26.57 30.69
CA THR A 600 -10.86 -26.65 30.10
C THR A 600 -11.89 -26.31 31.19
N ARG A 601 -12.53 -25.16 31.07
CA ARG A 601 -13.75 -24.84 31.83
C ARG A 601 -14.91 -25.56 31.15
N ASN A 602 -15.39 -26.67 31.72
CA ASN A 602 -16.68 -27.24 31.33
C ASN A 602 -17.76 -26.33 31.93
N ASP A 603 -18.35 -25.45 31.12
CA ASP A 603 -19.62 -24.81 31.50
C ASP A 603 -20.72 -25.87 31.34
N PRO A 604 -21.42 -26.26 32.43
CA PRO A 604 -22.39 -27.35 32.40
C PRO A 604 -23.72 -27.00 31.71
N HIS A 605 -23.80 -25.88 30.98
CA HIS A 605 -25.06 -25.33 30.47
C HIS A 605 -25.39 -25.64 29.00
N ASP A 606 -24.52 -26.31 28.23
CA ASP A 606 -24.77 -26.63 26.80
C ASP A 606 -24.74 -28.16 26.48
N CYS A 607 -25.13 -29.03 27.41
CA CYS A 607 -25.08 -30.49 27.19
C CYS A 607 -26.23 -31.10 26.34
N ASN A 608 -27.02 -30.31 25.61
CA ASN A 608 -28.15 -30.83 24.84
C ASN A 608 -27.94 -30.90 23.32
N GLU A 609 -26.77 -30.50 22.80
CA GLU A 609 -26.47 -30.63 21.37
C GLU A 609 -25.47 -31.75 21.10
N GLU A 610 -25.80 -32.60 20.11
CA GLU A 610 -24.86 -33.56 19.58
C GLU A 610 -23.67 -32.79 18.96
N TRP A 611 -22.47 -32.89 19.56
CA TRP A 611 -21.26 -32.21 19.06
C TRP A 611 -20.93 -32.54 17.59
N PHE A 612 -21.45 -33.66 17.10
CA PHE A 612 -21.32 -34.13 15.73
C PHE A 612 -22.37 -33.55 14.74
N ASN A 613 -23.29 -32.69 15.18
CA ASN A 613 -24.23 -31.95 14.30
C ASN A 613 -23.54 -31.04 13.28
N ARG A 614 -22.28 -30.69 13.50
CA ARG A 614 -21.45 -29.90 12.57
C ARG A 614 -21.11 -30.64 11.25
N PHE A 615 -21.37 -31.94 11.15
CA PHE A 615 -21.03 -32.73 9.97
C PHE A 615 -22.22 -32.92 9.04
N SER A 616 -22.08 -32.49 7.78
CA SER A 616 -23.10 -32.67 6.74
C SER A 616 -23.11 -34.05 6.07
N SER A 617 -22.23 -34.97 6.50
CA SER A 617 -22.09 -36.32 5.92
C SER A 617 -21.76 -37.34 7.01
N TYR A 618 -22.55 -38.43 7.05
CA TYR A 618 -22.38 -39.54 7.99
C TYR A 618 -21.00 -40.21 7.87
N ASP A 619 -20.54 -40.47 6.64
CA ASP A 619 -19.20 -41.03 6.40
C ASP A 619 -18.09 -40.11 6.89
N ARG A 620 -18.26 -38.79 6.72
CA ARG A 620 -17.28 -37.80 7.18
C ARG A 620 -17.24 -37.74 8.71
N MET A 621 -18.40 -37.77 9.36
CA MET A 621 -18.53 -37.82 10.82
C MET A 621 -17.81 -39.03 11.42
N ILE A 622 -18.05 -40.23 10.87
CA ILE A 622 -17.40 -41.47 11.32
C ILE A 622 -15.89 -41.40 11.12
N ARG A 623 -15.42 -40.96 9.95
CA ARG A 623 -13.97 -40.86 9.65
C ARG A 623 -13.25 -39.91 10.61
N VAL A 624 -13.82 -38.74 10.87
CA VAL A 624 -13.24 -37.76 11.80
C VAL A 624 -13.21 -38.32 13.22
N THR A 625 -14.30 -38.92 13.68
CA THR A 625 -14.38 -39.55 15.02
C THR A 625 -13.36 -40.68 15.17
N THR A 626 -13.16 -41.48 14.12
CA THR A 626 -12.15 -42.54 14.09
C THR A 626 -10.74 -41.99 14.24
N ILE A 627 -10.41 -40.89 13.54
CA ILE A 627 -9.11 -40.23 13.64
C ILE A 627 -8.92 -39.61 15.03
N LEU A 628 -9.96 -39.04 15.63
CA LEU A 628 -9.91 -38.53 16.99
C LEU A 628 -9.63 -39.63 18.01
N HIS A 629 -10.25 -40.81 17.88
CA HIS A 629 -9.91 -41.96 18.72
C HIS A 629 -8.45 -42.41 18.56
N ARG A 630 -7.90 -42.38 17.33
CA ARG A 630 -6.46 -42.66 17.11
C ARG A 630 -5.58 -41.65 17.87
N LEU A 631 -5.93 -40.37 17.80
CA LEU A 631 -5.20 -39.30 18.49
C LEU A 631 -5.27 -39.47 20.01
N ILE A 632 -6.47 -39.67 20.57
CA ILE A 632 -6.69 -39.85 22.01
C ILE A 632 -5.92 -41.07 22.54
N ASN A 633 -5.98 -42.20 21.83
CA ASN A 633 -5.25 -43.40 22.22
C ASN A 633 -3.73 -43.20 22.19
N ARG A 634 -3.21 -42.40 21.26
CA ARG A 634 -1.80 -42.01 21.23
C ARG A 634 -1.42 -41.14 22.41
N CYS A 635 -2.20 -40.08 22.66
CA CYS A 635 -1.98 -39.19 23.79
C CYS A 635 -2.03 -39.94 25.14
N ARG A 636 -2.86 -40.96 25.26
CA ARG A 636 -3.00 -41.76 26.49
C ARG A 636 -1.94 -42.84 26.68
N ARG A 637 -1.36 -43.39 25.60
CA ARG A 637 -0.45 -44.55 25.69
C ARG A 637 1.03 -44.20 25.80
N CYS A 638 1.45 -42.95 25.62
CA CYS A 638 2.85 -42.49 25.78
C CYS A 638 3.94 -43.42 25.18
N VAL A 639 3.64 -44.14 24.08
CA VAL A 639 4.59 -45.05 23.42
C VAL A 639 4.56 -44.82 21.91
N LEU A 640 5.74 -44.68 21.32
CA LEU A 640 6.02 -44.50 19.89
C LEU A 640 5.88 -45.85 19.14
N GLU A 641 4.65 -46.30 18.91
CA GLU A 641 4.42 -47.35 17.92
C GLU A 641 4.37 -46.78 16.49
N PRO A 642 4.74 -47.58 15.46
CA PRO A 642 4.78 -47.14 14.07
C PRO A 642 3.45 -46.53 13.60
N LEU A 643 3.53 -45.64 12.59
CA LEU A 643 2.37 -44.92 12.07
C LEU A 643 1.24 -45.91 11.73
N PRO A 644 -0.02 -45.65 12.15
CA PRO A 644 -1.13 -46.48 11.74
C PRO A 644 -1.21 -46.47 10.22
N THR A 645 -1.57 -47.62 9.64
CA THR A 645 -1.81 -47.77 8.21
C THR A 645 -2.67 -46.61 7.68
N LYS A 646 -2.36 -46.16 6.47
CA LYS A 646 -3.05 -45.05 5.78
C LYS A 646 -4.56 -45.29 5.64
N CYS A 647 -4.99 -46.55 5.76
CA CYS A 647 -6.38 -46.98 5.74
C CYS A 647 -6.97 -47.12 7.15
N LEU A 648 -8.25 -46.81 7.30
CA LEU A 648 -9.02 -47.07 8.53
C LEU A 648 -9.41 -48.55 8.57
N SER A 649 -9.23 -49.23 9.69
CA SER A 649 -9.70 -50.60 9.86
C SER A 649 -11.20 -50.63 10.18
N LEU A 650 -11.87 -51.73 9.81
CA LEU A 650 -13.30 -51.91 10.09
C LEU A 650 -13.62 -51.86 11.60
N VAL A 651 -12.69 -52.34 12.43
CA VAL A 651 -12.83 -52.33 13.90
C VAL A 651 -12.81 -50.90 14.44
N GLU A 652 -11.90 -50.05 13.95
CA GLU A 652 -11.80 -48.65 14.36
C GLU A 652 -13.05 -47.85 13.96
N VAL A 653 -13.53 -48.09 12.73
CA VAL A 653 -14.78 -47.51 12.23
C VAL A 653 -15.96 -47.96 13.09
N GLY A 654 -16.08 -49.26 13.39
CA GLY A 654 -17.14 -49.78 14.26
C GLY A 654 -17.10 -49.19 15.68
N CYS A 655 -15.92 -48.97 16.25
CA CYS A 655 -15.77 -48.30 17.54
C CYS A 655 -16.21 -46.84 17.51
N ALA A 656 -15.88 -46.10 16.45
CA ALA A 656 -16.33 -44.73 16.26
C ALA A 656 -17.87 -44.66 16.12
N THR A 657 -18.45 -45.53 15.29
CA THR A 657 -19.90 -45.62 15.09
C THR A 657 -20.63 -45.91 16.41
N ARG A 658 -20.16 -46.89 17.19
CA ARG A 658 -20.76 -47.21 18.50
C ARG A 658 -20.69 -46.04 19.48
N SER A 659 -19.61 -45.27 19.45
CA SER A 659 -19.45 -44.12 20.34
C SER A 659 -20.42 -42.99 19.98
N ILE A 660 -20.60 -42.71 18.69
CA ILE A 660 -21.58 -41.72 18.20
C ILE A 660 -23.00 -42.13 18.59
N ILE A 661 -23.38 -43.40 18.36
CA ILE A 661 -24.71 -43.92 18.73
C ILE A 661 -24.93 -43.79 20.23
N ARG A 662 -23.93 -44.12 21.05
CA ARG A 662 -24.05 -44.03 22.51
C ARG A 662 -24.29 -42.59 22.97
N GLU A 663 -23.52 -41.63 22.46
CA GLU A 663 -23.69 -40.21 22.81
C GLU A 663 -25.06 -39.68 22.36
N SER A 664 -25.49 -40.03 21.14
CA SER A 664 -26.82 -39.69 20.63
C SER A 664 -27.94 -40.22 21.54
N GLN A 665 -27.84 -41.49 21.94
CA GLN A 665 -28.80 -42.10 22.85
C GLN A 665 -28.76 -41.51 24.26
N HIS A 666 -27.60 -41.08 24.73
CA HIS A 666 -27.45 -40.41 26.02
C HIS A 666 -28.15 -39.05 26.04
N ILE A 667 -28.11 -38.31 24.91
CA ILE A 667 -28.77 -37.01 24.76
C ILE A 667 -30.28 -37.17 24.56
N HIS A 668 -30.71 -38.06 23.66
CA HIS A 668 -32.11 -38.15 23.23
C HIS A 668 -32.96 -39.17 24.00
N PHE A 669 -32.35 -40.18 24.63
CA PHE A 669 -33.05 -41.21 25.41
C PHE A 669 -32.51 -41.38 26.85
N PRO A 670 -32.23 -40.29 27.59
CA PRO A 670 -31.62 -40.37 28.93
C PRO A 670 -32.51 -41.10 29.94
N ASP A 671 -33.82 -40.86 29.91
CA ASP A 671 -34.77 -41.51 30.81
C ASP A 671 -34.93 -43.00 30.49
N LEU A 672 -34.95 -43.38 29.20
CA LEU A 672 -35.01 -44.78 28.78
C LEU A 672 -33.73 -45.54 29.17
N LEU A 673 -32.55 -44.93 29.00
CA LEU A 673 -31.28 -45.51 29.47
C LEU A 673 -31.29 -45.74 30.99
N ARG A 674 -31.82 -44.78 31.75
CA ARG A 674 -31.95 -44.89 33.21
C ARG A 674 -32.93 -46.00 33.61
N GLU A 675 -34.06 -46.09 32.93
CA GLU A 675 -35.09 -47.11 33.19
C GLU A 675 -34.55 -48.51 32.90
N LEU A 676 -33.90 -48.71 31.75
CA LEU A 676 -33.34 -50.01 31.36
C LEU A 676 -32.12 -50.43 32.19
N SER A 677 -31.26 -49.49 32.59
CA SER A 677 -30.10 -49.79 33.44
C SER A 677 -30.47 -50.11 34.90
N THR A 678 -31.59 -49.56 35.40
CA THR A 678 -32.08 -49.82 36.77
C THR A 678 -33.10 -50.95 36.86
N GLY A 679 -33.48 -51.57 35.72
CA GLY A 679 -34.47 -52.65 35.67
C GLY A 679 -35.89 -52.19 35.97
N THR A 680 -36.17 -50.89 35.86
CA THR A 680 -37.50 -50.32 36.08
C THR A 680 -38.35 -50.41 34.81
N ARG A 681 -39.69 -50.37 34.98
CA ARG A 681 -40.62 -50.52 33.85
C ARG A 681 -40.55 -49.28 32.95
N VAL A 682 -40.38 -49.50 31.65
CA VAL A 682 -40.33 -48.40 30.65
C VAL A 682 -41.61 -47.56 30.71
N SER A 683 -41.47 -46.27 31.01
CA SER A 683 -42.61 -45.36 31.25
C SER A 683 -43.33 -44.96 29.96
N SER A 684 -42.57 -44.84 28.86
CA SER A 684 -43.08 -44.49 27.53
C SER A 684 -43.79 -45.67 26.86
N LYS A 685 -45.13 -45.59 26.75
CA LYS A 685 -45.97 -46.63 26.12
C LYS A 685 -45.52 -47.02 24.68
N PRO A 686 -45.16 -46.08 23.78
CA PRO A 686 -44.65 -46.43 22.45
C PRO A 686 -43.33 -47.20 22.48
N LEU A 687 -42.39 -46.79 23.34
CA LEU A 687 -41.08 -47.42 23.45
C LEU A 687 -41.16 -48.78 24.14
N ALA A 688 -42.02 -48.94 25.15
CA ALA A 688 -42.24 -50.22 25.83
C ALA A 688 -42.74 -51.33 24.89
N ARG A 689 -43.50 -50.99 23.84
CA ARG A 689 -43.96 -51.94 22.81
C ARG A 689 -42.84 -52.51 21.95
N LEU A 690 -41.68 -51.86 21.91
CA LEU A 690 -40.50 -52.31 21.15
C LEU A 690 -39.63 -53.29 21.97
N ALA A 691 -40.01 -53.61 23.21
CA ALA A 691 -39.23 -54.43 24.14
C ALA A 691 -37.74 -54.03 24.16
N PRO A 692 -37.41 -52.75 24.44
CA PRO A 692 -36.04 -52.27 24.34
C PRO A 692 -35.17 -52.89 25.44
N PHE A 693 -33.90 -53.11 25.15
CA PHE A 693 -32.90 -53.62 26.08
C PHE A 693 -31.56 -52.95 25.81
N VAL A 694 -30.67 -52.92 26.80
CA VAL A 694 -29.30 -52.42 26.64
C VAL A 694 -28.39 -53.60 26.34
N ASP A 695 -27.57 -53.49 25.29
CA ASP A 695 -26.59 -54.51 24.94
C ASP A 695 -25.30 -54.44 25.79
N ASP A 696 -24.39 -55.40 25.59
CA ASP A 696 -23.12 -55.50 26.32
C ASP A 696 -22.19 -54.28 26.11
N VAL A 697 -22.50 -53.41 25.14
CA VAL A 697 -21.72 -52.21 24.79
C VAL A 697 -22.46 -50.93 25.19
N VAL A 698 -23.50 -51.05 26.01
CA VAL A 698 -24.30 -49.94 26.56
C VAL A 698 -25.02 -49.14 25.47
N ILE A 699 -25.60 -49.84 24.49
CA ILE A 699 -26.44 -49.27 23.44
C ILE A 699 -27.86 -49.84 23.56
N ILE A 700 -28.87 -48.98 23.48
CA ILE A 700 -30.29 -49.40 23.46
C ILE A 700 -30.60 -50.07 22.12
N ARG A 701 -31.17 -51.28 22.19
CA ARG A 701 -31.64 -52.10 21.07
C ARG A 701 -33.10 -52.49 21.27
N VAL A 702 -33.75 -52.92 20.19
CA VAL A 702 -35.18 -53.31 20.14
C VAL A 702 -35.29 -54.84 20.10
N GLY A 703 -36.10 -55.43 20.99
CA GLY A 703 -36.06 -56.86 21.29
C GLY A 703 -37.09 -57.74 20.58
N ASP A 704 -38.14 -57.21 19.97
CA ASP A 704 -39.33 -58.05 19.74
C ASP A 704 -39.26 -58.98 18.50
N ARG A 705 -38.93 -58.48 17.29
CA ARG A 705 -38.95 -59.31 16.06
C ARG A 705 -37.61 -59.96 15.68
N LEU A 706 -36.50 -59.50 16.24
CA LEU A 706 -35.15 -59.92 15.84
C LEU A 706 -34.59 -61.09 16.66
N ARG A 707 -35.18 -61.41 17.82
CA ARG A 707 -34.81 -62.56 18.65
C ARG A 707 -34.99 -63.92 17.97
N HIS A 708 -35.74 -63.97 16.86
CA HIS A 708 -35.98 -65.17 16.07
C HIS A 708 -35.21 -65.20 14.74
N SER A 709 -34.32 -64.24 14.49
CA SER A 709 -33.52 -64.16 13.27
C SER A 709 -32.11 -64.74 13.49
N THR A 710 -31.53 -65.38 12.47
CA THR A 710 -30.12 -65.84 12.48
C THR A 710 -29.11 -64.73 12.17
N LEU A 711 -29.57 -63.49 11.96
CA LEU A 711 -28.71 -62.34 11.67
C LEU A 711 -28.11 -61.77 12.95
N SER A 712 -26.82 -61.43 12.91
CA SER A 712 -26.15 -60.66 13.96
C SER A 712 -26.78 -59.27 14.07
N TYR A 713 -26.91 -58.75 15.29
CA TYR A 713 -27.36 -57.37 15.55
C TYR A 713 -26.41 -56.29 14.97
N GLU A 714 -25.26 -56.68 14.40
CA GLU A 714 -24.35 -55.80 13.65
C GLU A 714 -24.74 -55.63 12.16
N CYS A 715 -25.63 -56.46 11.62
CA CYS A 715 -26.02 -56.41 10.20
C CYS A 715 -27.10 -55.36 9.89
N ILE A 716 -27.60 -54.64 10.88
CA ILE A 716 -28.63 -53.60 10.72
C ILE A 716 -28.14 -52.36 11.48
N SER A 717 -27.40 -51.50 10.78
CA SER A 717 -27.06 -50.13 11.20
C SER A 717 -27.69 -49.13 10.25
#